data_AF-A0AAU2AJ67-F1
#
_entry.id   AF-A0AAU2AJ67-F1
#
_cell.length_a   1.000
_cell.length_b   1.000
_cell.length_c   1.000
_cell.angle_alpha   90.00
_cell.angle_beta   90.00
_cell.angle_gamma   90.00
#
_symmetry.space_group_name_H-M   'P 1'
#
loop_
_entity.id
_entity.type
_entity.pdbx_description
1 polymer ?
#
loop_
_entity_poly.entity_id
_entity_poly.type
_entity_poly.pdbx_seq_one_letter_code
_entity_poly.pdbx_strand_id
1 'polypeptide(L)'
;MLAALLRRDGQRALPVLAERIDTATDVLRLLWAWSGAEPDLLPATARRLRLCNLSRPLRRELLAILDAMGPAALAEDLRRHRSAWLRAGELLHPFEHRGRFPTVAAAFFLLRENDLQHHPLGAEFTDPPAPLRAVEAAGRTRLAFTGFAGQVEERLAAGDVTAAVRVLARRPGELVRRLHHVLRVHAATAPGAALPEELLRTVGPALGRVAPSPLLGAYGRLRGPRTQGERRLYFPRGTVSLAHAKEDHGTVVPAGLSGQVCALIEAELLRRAAGDRYDVALLDEGLDDLVAPFAERAAARTLVSVPRGSRQRLPRGDRLRLFLHWMQPEHLRVDLDLSLALYDADWRFTGLCDYTQLAHGDRAAVHSGDYVSAPPPHGATEFVDLDLARLAAAGSRYAVMIVFSYNDVAFEQLTDAFAGVLQLGEGAGSGTGHYDPKAVRQRLDLAGDAKVCVPMIIDLADRRYTWTDLNTGADGGFHSVRRYHEEVGRLSEDVLTHFSPGSRATLWDLAGALAAGTTDEVVVRDRDAGGAGGGGGGGVRVWRRRSAEPAAEFAARLRTLRDPDDAYPAAPAHLTRLIAGRRALVALVDGDIPAPEQLSGTAYRLYPGPLDAAPESLDRLTAGDLVARFAPPDADRKDQPGSSQR
;
A
#
# COMPACT_ATOMS: atom_id res chain seq x y z
N MET A 1 -22.92 -4.62 -0.61
CA MET A 1 -23.80 -5.52 -1.39
C MET A 1 -24.74 -6.35 -0.51
N LEU A 2 -24.25 -7.25 0.37
CA LEU A 2 -25.12 -8.13 1.17
C LEU A 2 -26.12 -7.41 2.09
N ALA A 3 -25.72 -6.32 2.75
CA ALA A 3 -26.66 -5.52 3.57
C ALA A 3 -27.77 -4.85 2.76
N ALA A 4 -27.48 -4.46 1.51
CA ALA A 4 -28.49 -3.90 0.60
C ALA A 4 -29.47 -4.98 0.14
N LEU A 5 -28.98 -6.18 -0.17
CA LEU A 5 -29.80 -7.35 -0.49
C LEU A 5 -30.74 -7.69 0.68
N LEU A 6 -30.20 -7.74 1.90
CA LEU A 6 -30.98 -8.00 3.11
C LEU A 6 -32.04 -6.92 3.38
N ARG A 7 -31.75 -5.64 3.08
CA ARG A 7 -32.73 -4.55 3.18
C ARG A 7 -33.86 -4.68 2.17
N ARG A 8 -33.55 -5.10 0.94
CA ARG A 8 -34.52 -5.22 -0.15
C ARG A 8 -35.40 -6.46 -0.01
N ASP A 9 -34.79 -7.62 0.23
CA ASP A 9 -35.43 -8.92 0.09
C ASP A 9 -35.72 -9.59 1.45
N GLY A 10 -35.30 -8.98 2.55
CA GLY A 10 -35.56 -9.44 3.91
C GLY A 10 -35.12 -10.89 4.11
N GLN A 11 -36.03 -11.73 4.60
CA GLN A 11 -35.74 -13.14 4.86
C GLN A 11 -35.39 -13.94 3.59
N ARG A 12 -35.79 -13.50 2.39
CA ARG A 12 -35.46 -14.20 1.14
C ARG A 12 -33.97 -14.12 0.79
N ALA A 13 -33.23 -13.17 1.39
CA ALA A 13 -31.78 -13.05 1.22
C ALA A 13 -30.97 -14.04 2.09
N LEU A 14 -31.61 -14.72 3.05
CA LEU A 14 -30.91 -15.54 4.06
C LEU A 14 -30.10 -16.72 3.48
N PRO A 15 -30.58 -17.48 2.47
CA PRO A 15 -29.75 -18.53 1.87
C PRO A 15 -28.48 -17.98 1.24
N VAL A 16 -28.60 -16.85 0.53
CA VAL A 16 -27.46 -16.16 -0.09
C VAL A 16 -26.48 -15.62 0.96
N LEU A 17 -26.99 -15.16 2.11
CA LEU A 17 -26.13 -14.75 3.22
C LEU A 17 -25.38 -15.95 3.80
N ALA A 18 -26.04 -17.08 4.02
CA ALA A 18 -25.39 -18.29 4.53
C ALA A 18 -24.32 -18.84 3.57
N GLU A 19 -24.52 -18.70 2.26
CA GLU A 19 -23.53 -19.10 1.25
C GLU A 19 -22.32 -18.15 1.14
N ARG A 20 -22.46 -16.89 1.57
CA ARG A 20 -21.45 -15.84 1.38
C ARG A 20 -20.77 -15.39 2.68
N ILE A 21 -21.24 -15.84 3.83
CA ILE A 21 -20.66 -15.54 5.14
C ILE A 21 -19.75 -16.70 5.54
N ASP A 22 -18.44 -16.47 5.43
CA ASP A 22 -17.43 -17.49 5.74
C ASP A 22 -16.92 -17.37 7.19
N THR A 23 -17.01 -16.17 7.79
CA THR A 23 -16.46 -15.88 9.11
C THR A 23 -17.43 -15.13 10.01
N ALA A 24 -17.22 -15.19 11.32
CA ALA A 24 -17.99 -14.39 12.25
C ALA A 24 -17.77 -12.90 11.98
N THR A 25 -16.55 -12.53 11.59
CA THR A 25 -16.22 -11.15 11.18
C THR A 25 -17.12 -10.66 10.03
N ASP A 26 -17.56 -11.52 9.11
CA ASP A 26 -18.47 -11.13 8.03
C ASP A 26 -19.90 -10.86 8.52
N VAL A 27 -20.36 -11.62 9.54
CA VAL A 27 -21.60 -11.29 10.26
C VAL A 27 -21.48 -9.92 10.90
N LEU A 28 -20.37 -9.63 11.57
CA LEU A 28 -20.14 -8.33 12.19
C LEU A 28 -20.14 -7.18 11.17
N ARG A 29 -19.48 -7.37 10.01
CA ARG A 29 -19.49 -6.43 8.89
C ARG A 29 -20.88 -6.21 8.33
N LEU A 30 -21.68 -7.27 8.21
CA LEU A 30 -23.08 -7.18 7.80
C LEU A 30 -23.89 -6.32 8.76
N LEU A 31 -23.71 -6.49 10.08
CA LEU A 31 -24.38 -5.66 11.09
C LEU A 31 -23.99 -4.18 11.00
N TRP A 32 -22.73 -3.88 10.66
CA TRP A 32 -22.25 -2.51 10.45
C TRP A 32 -22.90 -1.89 9.23
N ALA A 33 -22.84 -2.58 8.09
CA ALA A 33 -23.45 -2.12 6.84
C ALA A 33 -24.97 -2.01 6.94
N TRP A 34 -25.62 -2.91 7.66
CA TRP A 34 -27.04 -2.85 8.02
C TRP A 34 -27.37 -1.57 8.80
N SER A 35 -26.45 -1.13 9.64
CA SER A 35 -26.59 0.08 10.46
C SER A 35 -26.13 1.35 9.76
N GLY A 36 -25.83 1.29 8.45
CA GLY A 36 -25.44 2.45 7.65
C GLY A 36 -23.97 2.85 7.75
N ALA A 37 -23.12 2.00 8.33
CA ALA A 37 -21.67 2.21 8.39
C ALA A 37 -20.92 1.42 7.31
N GLU A 38 -19.73 1.91 6.95
CA GLU A 38 -18.78 1.12 6.17
C GLU A 38 -18.38 -0.18 6.93
N PRO A 39 -18.24 -1.32 6.24
CA PRO A 39 -17.89 -2.61 6.83
C PRO A 39 -16.39 -2.74 7.18
N ASP A 40 -15.74 -1.62 7.52
CA ASP A 40 -14.30 -1.57 7.82
C ASP A 40 -13.95 -1.99 9.26
N LEU A 41 -14.96 -1.98 10.15
CA LEU A 41 -14.86 -2.26 11.58
C LEU A 41 -13.83 -1.40 12.34
N LEU A 42 -13.57 -0.18 11.84
CA LEU A 42 -12.61 0.72 12.49
C LEU A 42 -13.10 1.11 13.90
N PRO A 43 -12.20 1.19 14.91
CA PRO A 43 -12.60 1.53 16.28
C PRO A 43 -13.34 2.87 16.41
N ALA A 44 -12.95 3.87 15.61
CA ALA A 44 -13.59 5.19 15.60
C ALA A 44 -15.07 5.08 15.16
N THR A 45 -15.31 4.43 14.02
CA THR A 45 -16.64 4.11 13.49
C THR A 45 -17.43 3.27 14.50
N ALA A 46 -16.81 2.21 15.03
CA ALA A 46 -17.43 1.28 15.96
C ALA A 46 -17.87 1.92 17.29
N ARG A 47 -17.27 3.02 17.74
CA ARG A 47 -17.72 3.74 18.96
C ARG A 47 -18.94 4.62 18.71
N ARG A 48 -18.99 5.31 17.55
CA ARG A 48 -20.04 6.30 17.24
C ARG A 48 -21.27 5.70 16.57
N LEU A 49 -21.11 4.53 15.92
CA LEU A 49 -22.20 3.86 15.21
C LEU A 49 -23.35 3.50 16.14
N ARG A 50 -24.59 3.87 15.79
CA ARG A 50 -25.80 3.36 16.42
C ARG A 50 -26.27 2.13 15.63
N LEU A 51 -26.32 0.96 16.27
CA LEU A 51 -26.73 -0.27 15.60
C LEU A 51 -28.25 -0.26 15.36
N CYS A 52 -28.65 -0.58 14.13
CA CYS A 52 -30.05 -0.72 13.77
C CYS A 52 -30.64 -2.01 14.35
N ASN A 53 -31.88 -1.93 14.84
CA ASN A 53 -32.59 -3.09 15.35
C ASN A 53 -32.75 -4.19 14.28
N LEU A 54 -32.71 -5.44 14.74
CA LEU A 54 -32.99 -6.63 13.92
C LEU A 54 -34.33 -7.23 14.31
N SER A 55 -35.04 -7.79 13.33
CA SER A 55 -36.21 -8.63 13.60
C SER A 55 -35.80 -9.91 14.33
N ARG A 56 -36.69 -10.48 15.17
CA ARG A 56 -36.42 -11.73 15.89
C ARG A 56 -36.00 -12.89 14.97
N PRO A 57 -36.65 -13.11 13.80
CA PRO A 57 -36.22 -14.15 12.87
C PRO A 57 -34.79 -13.93 12.37
N LEU A 58 -34.44 -12.70 11.97
CA LEU A 58 -33.10 -12.41 11.47
C LEU A 58 -32.03 -12.63 12.54
N ARG A 59 -32.28 -12.25 13.80
CA ARG A 59 -31.37 -12.54 14.93
C ARG A 59 -31.11 -14.04 15.04
N ARG A 60 -32.16 -14.85 14.99
CA ARG A 60 -32.09 -16.31 15.12
C ARG A 60 -31.28 -16.95 14.01
N GLU A 61 -31.41 -16.47 12.78
CA GLU A 61 -30.66 -16.98 11.63
C GLU A 61 -29.19 -16.58 11.68
N LEU A 62 -28.88 -15.33 12.07
CA LEU A 62 -27.49 -14.92 12.29
C LEU A 62 -26.83 -15.71 13.43
N LEU A 63 -27.56 -16.00 14.51
CA LEU A 63 -27.07 -16.87 15.58
C LEU A 63 -26.83 -18.30 15.07
N ALA A 64 -27.71 -18.85 14.22
CA ALA A 64 -27.53 -20.17 13.62
C ALA A 64 -26.28 -20.22 12.73
N ILE A 65 -26.04 -19.19 11.92
CA ILE A 65 -24.83 -19.05 11.09
C ILE A 65 -23.58 -19.02 11.98
N LEU A 66 -23.59 -18.23 13.06
CA LEU A 66 -22.46 -18.15 13.99
C LEU A 66 -22.20 -19.47 14.73
N ASP A 67 -23.26 -20.16 15.15
CA ASP A 67 -23.15 -21.43 15.88
C ASP A 67 -22.52 -22.53 15.02
N ALA A 68 -22.81 -22.52 13.71
CA ALA A 68 -22.26 -23.48 12.74
C ALA A 68 -20.76 -23.32 12.46
N MET A 69 -20.14 -22.19 12.80
CA MET A 69 -18.71 -21.91 12.55
C MET A 69 -17.76 -22.67 13.48
N GLY A 70 -18.29 -23.29 14.53
CA GLY A 70 -17.53 -24.03 15.54
C GLY A 70 -16.86 -23.14 16.60
N PRO A 71 -16.62 -23.68 17.81
CA PRO A 71 -16.22 -22.91 18.99
C PRO A 71 -14.85 -22.22 18.86
N ALA A 72 -13.88 -22.86 18.20
CA ALA A 72 -12.53 -22.32 18.07
C ALA A 72 -12.49 -21.06 17.18
N ALA A 73 -13.07 -21.14 15.98
CA ALA A 73 -13.10 -20.03 15.03
C ALA A 73 -13.90 -18.85 15.61
N LEU A 74 -15.05 -19.15 16.22
CA LEU A 74 -15.92 -18.16 16.83
C LEU A 74 -15.25 -17.46 18.02
N ALA A 75 -14.65 -18.21 18.94
CA ALA A 75 -13.92 -17.64 20.07
C ALA A 75 -12.75 -16.74 19.62
N GLU A 76 -12.10 -17.08 18.51
CA GLU A 76 -11.01 -16.29 17.97
C GLU A 76 -11.47 -14.98 17.34
N ASP A 77 -12.46 -15.04 16.45
CA ASP A 77 -12.99 -13.86 15.75
C ASP A 77 -13.69 -12.89 16.69
N LEU A 78 -14.43 -13.40 17.68
CA LEU A 78 -15.07 -12.56 18.70
C LEU A 78 -14.03 -11.76 19.48
N ARG A 79 -12.93 -12.41 19.88
CA ARG A 79 -11.84 -11.73 20.61
C ARG A 79 -11.08 -10.74 19.74
N ARG A 80 -10.89 -11.03 18.45
CA ARG A 80 -10.23 -10.12 17.49
C ARG A 80 -10.92 -8.76 17.42
N HIS A 81 -12.26 -8.74 17.47
CA HIS A 81 -13.07 -7.53 17.42
C HIS A 81 -13.90 -7.32 18.70
N ARG A 82 -13.31 -7.58 19.88
CA ARG A 82 -14.01 -7.68 21.17
C ARG A 82 -15.03 -6.57 21.42
N SER A 83 -14.63 -5.31 21.31
CA SER A 83 -15.50 -4.17 21.62
C SER A 83 -16.71 -4.08 20.68
N ALA A 84 -16.52 -4.37 19.39
CA ALA A 84 -17.61 -4.37 18.41
C ALA A 84 -18.57 -5.54 18.67
N TRP A 85 -18.04 -6.71 19.01
CA TRP A 85 -18.84 -7.88 19.32
C TRP A 85 -19.63 -7.77 20.61
N LEU A 86 -19.10 -7.11 21.66
CA LEU A 86 -19.89 -6.85 22.87
C LEU A 86 -21.18 -6.10 22.55
N ARG A 87 -21.08 -5.06 21.71
CA ARG A 87 -22.24 -4.28 21.24
C ARG A 87 -23.16 -5.11 20.36
N ALA A 88 -22.61 -5.88 19.42
CA ALA A 88 -23.41 -6.77 18.58
C ALA A 88 -24.15 -7.83 19.42
N GLY A 89 -23.56 -8.28 20.53
CA GLY A 89 -24.18 -9.22 21.47
C GLY A 89 -25.40 -8.64 22.20
N GLU A 90 -25.46 -7.33 22.41
CA GLU A 90 -26.66 -6.65 22.94
C GLU A 90 -27.83 -6.72 21.95
N LEU A 91 -27.53 -6.71 20.64
CA LEU A 91 -28.51 -6.78 19.57
C LEU A 91 -28.96 -8.22 19.24
N LEU A 92 -28.01 -9.16 19.27
CA LEU A 92 -28.23 -10.56 18.91
C LEU A 92 -28.88 -11.38 20.04
N HIS A 93 -28.67 -11.00 21.30
CA HIS A 93 -29.13 -11.72 22.50
C HIS A 93 -28.79 -13.22 22.49
N PRO A 94 -27.50 -13.60 22.44
CA PRO A 94 -27.07 -15.00 22.28
C PRO A 94 -27.55 -15.93 23.40
N PHE A 95 -27.80 -15.40 24.61
CA PHE A 95 -28.27 -16.21 25.74
C PHE A 95 -29.77 -16.55 25.71
N GLU A 96 -30.58 -15.83 24.92
CA GLU A 96 -32.02 -16.12 24.76
C GLU A 96 -32.26 -17.48 24.10
N HIS A 97 -31.37 -17.86 23.18
CA HIS A 97 -31.46 -19.10 22.40
C HIS A 97 -30.32 -20.08 22.71
N ARG A 98 -29.70 -19.99 23.88
CA ARG A 98 -28.51 -20.79 24.26
C ARG A 98 -28.69 -22.31 24.17
N GLY A 99 -29.90 -22.82 24.42
CA GLY A 99 -30.18 -24.26 24.25
C GLY A 99 -30.21 -24.71 22.78
N ARG A 100 -30.49 -23.80 21.86
CA ARG A 100 -30.47 -24.06 20.41
C ARG A 100 -29.13 -23.72 19.76
N PHE A 101 -28.42 -22.73 20.31
CA PHE A 101 -27.13 -22.26 19.81
C PHE A 101 -26.09 -22.21 20.95
N PRO A 102 -25.62 -23.38 21.44
CA PRO A 102 -24.73 -23.47 22.59
C PRO A 102 -23.32 -22.96 22.31
N THR A 103 -22.83 -23.10 21.07
CA THR A 103 -21.49 -22.68 20.67
C THR A 103 -21.35 -21.17 20.71
N VAL A 104 -22.32 -20.44 20.13
CA VAL A 104 -22.33 -18.98 20.16
C VAL A 104 -22.56 -18.45 21.56
N ALA A 105 -23.42 -19.09 22.35
CA ALA A 105 -23.62 -18.70 23.75
C ALA A 105 -22.33 -18.85 24.56
N ALA A 106 -21.61 -19.97 24.44
CA ALA A 106 -20.34 -20.18 25.13
C ALA A 106 -19.25 -19.19 24.67
N ALA A 107 -19.18 -18.88 23.38
CA ALA A 107 -18.23 -17.91 22.85
C ALA A 107 -18.50 -16.48 23.37
N PHE A 108 -19.77 -16.06 23.49
CA PHE A 108 -20.13 -14.80 24.11
C PHE A 108 -19.92 -14.79 25.63
N PHE A 109 -20.08 -15.93 26.30
CA PHE A 109 -19.75 -16.08 27.71
C PHE A 109 -18.25 -15.89 27.96
N LEU A 110 -17.40 -16.51 27.13
CA LEU A 110 -15.96 -16.25 27.09
C LEU A 110 -15.66 -14.77 26.83
N LEU A 111 -16.28 -14.18 25.80
CA LEU A 111 -16.02 -12.80 25.39
C LEU A 111 -16.31 -11.77 26.49
N ARG A 112 -17.38 -12.01 27.27
CA ARG A 112 -17.82 -11.16 28.39
C ARG A 112 -17.01 -11.37 29.66
N GLU A 113 -16.13 -12.39 29.70
CA GLU A 113 -15.34 -12.75 30.88
C GLU A 113 -16.20 -13.00 32.13
N ASN A 114 -17.39 -13.59 31.91
CA ASN A 114 -18.34 -13.92 32.95
C ASN A 114 -17.72 -14.96 33.91
N ASP A 115 -18.01 -14.80 35.20
CA ASP A 115 -17.63 -15.75 36.23
C ASP A 115 -18.68 -16.89 36.29
N LEU A 116 -18.23 -18.13 36.13
CA LEU A 116 -19.08 -19.32 36.19
C LEU A 116 -19.74 -19.49 37.56
N GLN A 117 -19.13 -19.01 38.65
CA GLN A 117 -19.68 -19.18 39.99
C GLN A 117 -20.78 -18.15 40.31
N HIS A 118 -20.70 -16.94 39.75
CA HIS A 118 -21.57 -15.82 40.10
C HIS A 118 -22.59 -15.45 39.03
N HIS A 119 -22.42 -15.92 37.79
CA HIS A 119 -23.36 -15.64 36.71
C HIS A 119 -24.57 -16.61 36.76
N PRO A 120 -25.83 -16.15 36.58
CA PRO A 120 -27.02 -17.01 36.66
C PRO A 120 -27.00 -18.24 35.73
N LEU A 121 -26.34 -18.09 34.58
CA LEU A 121 -26.15 -19.17 33.60
C LEU A 121 -24.83 -19.94 33.76
N GLY A 122 -24.04 -19.66 34.79
CA GLY A 122 -22.67 -20.16 34.91
C GLY A 122 -22.57 -21.69 35.00
N ALA A 123 -23.53 -22.33 35.67
CA ALA A 123 -23.63 -23.79 35.75
C ALA A 123 -23.73 -24.46 34.37
N GLU A 124 -24.44 -23.82 33.42
CA GLU A 124 -24.63 -24.34 32.05
C GLU A 124 -23.33 -24.33 31.22
N PHE A 125 -22.30 -23.61 31.65
CA PHE A 125 -21.02 -23.49 30.93
C PHE A 125 -19.84 -24.15 31.67
N THR A 126 -20.11 -24.94 32.71
CA THR A 126 -19.07 -25.69 33.45
C THR A 126 -18.37 -26.73 32.58
N ASP A 127 -19.08 -27.31 31.61
CA ASP A 127 -18.56 -28.18 30.56
C ASP A 127 -18.75 -27.51 29.17
N PRO A 128 -17.86 -26.57 28.79
CA PRO A 128 -18.02 -25.80 27.57
C PRO A 128 -17.59 -26.61 26.33
N PRO A 129 -18.09 -26.27 25.12
CA PRO A 129 -17.65 -26.93 23.89
C PRO A 129 -16.14 -26.79 23.66
N ALA A 130 -15.44 -27.91 23.47
CA ALA A 130 -14.02 -27.92 23.16
C ALA A 130 -13.72 -27.05 21.92
N PRO A 131 -12.67 -26.21 21.90
CA PRO A 131 -11.52 -26.18 22.82
C PRO A 131 -11.62 -25.14 23.96
N LEU A 132 -12.82 -24.64 24.26
CA LEU A 132 -13.04 -23.82 25.45
C LEU A 132 -12.83 -24.68 26.70
N ARG A 133 -12.39 -24.06 27.79
CA ARG A 133 -12.20 -24.74 29.08
C ARG A 133 -12.50 -23.81 30.23
N ALA A 134 -13.04 -24.32 31.33
CA ALA A 134 -13.08 -23.59 32.57
C ALA A 134 -11.68 -23.53 33.20
N VAL A 135 -11.27 -22.35 33.66
CA VAL A 135 -10.02 -22.15 34.39
C VAL A 135 -10.30 -21.30 35.63
N GLU A 136 -9.64 -21.65 36.73
CA GLU A 136 -9.62 -20.79 37.91
C GLU A 136 -8.43 -19.84 37.84
N ALA A 137 -8.70 -18.54 37.95
CA ALA A 137 -7.68 -17.51 37.99
C ALA A 137 -8.11 -16.37 38.91
N ALA A 138 -7.24 -16.00 39.87
CA ALA A 138 -7.47 -14.92 40.82
C ALA A 138 -8.81 -15.02 41.58
N GLY A 139 -9.19 -16.23 42.01
CA GLY A 139 -10.42 -16.49 42.76
C GLY A 139 -11.72 -16.42 41.94
N ARG A 140 -11.64 -16.44 40.61
CA ARG A 140 -12.78 -16.53 39.69
C ARG A 140 -12.66 -17.75 38.81
N THR A 141 -13.78 -18.41 38.51
CA THR A 141 -13.82 -19.48 37.51
C THR A 141 -14.33 -18.91 36.20
N ARG A 142 -13.54 -18.95 35.12
CA ARG A 142 -13.89 -18.34 33.83
C ARG A 142 -13.65 -19.30 32.69
N LEU A 143 -14.33 -19.08 31.57
CA LEU A 143 -13.95 -19.74 30.32
C LEU A 143 -12.62 -19.17 29.81
N ALA A 144 -11.78 -20.04 29.26
CA ALA A 144 -10.53 -19.70 28.60
C ALA A 144 -10.37 -20.45 27.28
N PHE A 145 -9.58 -19.85 26.40
CA PHE A 145 -9.27 -20.37 25.08
C PHE A 145 -7.88 -19.91 24.65
N THR A 146 -7.06 -20.87 24.20
CA THR A 146 -5.75 -20.57 23.59
C THR A 146 -5.88 -20.63 22.07
N GLY A 147 -6.23 -19.48 21.49
CA GLY A 147 -6.36 -19.32 20.04
C GLY A 147 -5.03 -19.36 19.30
N PHE A 148 -5.10 -19.27 17.99
CA PHE A 148 -3.93 -19.31 17.10
C PHE A 148 -2.84 -18.32 17.51
N ALA A 149 -3.18 -17.05 17.70
CA ALA A 149 -2.22 -16.02 18.09
C ALA A 149 -1.54 -16.34 19.44
N GLY A 150 -2.29 -16.87 20.41
CA GLY A 150 -1.74 -17.29 21.70
C GLY A 150 -0.73 -18.42 21.58
N GLN A 151 -1.02 -19.43 20.74
CA GLN A 151 -0.09 -20.53 20.46
C GLN A 151 1.21 -20.05 19.81
N VAL A 152 1.13 -19.03 18.95
CA VAL A 152 2.30 -18.41 18.31
C VAL A 152 3.10 -17.60 19.35
N GLU A 153 2.45 -16.72 20.12
CA GLU A 153 3.15 -15.93 21.16
C GLU A 153 3.86 -16.81 22.18
N GLU A 154 3.23 -17.89 22.65
CA GLU A 154 3.81 -18.81 23.61
C GLU A 154 5.13 -19.42 23.11
N ARG A 155 5.17 -19.80 21.83
CA ARG A 155 6.38 -20.38 21.19
C ARG A 155 7.45 -19.33 20.92
N LEU A 156 7.05 -18.14 20.46
CA LEU A 156 7.98 -17.03 20.25
C LEU A 156 8.60 -16.55 21.57
N ALA A 157 7.81 -16.51 22.65
CA ALA A 157 8.29 -16.17 23.99
C ALA A 157 9.27 -17.23 24.53
N ALA A 158 9.07 -18.50 24.20
CA ALA A 158 9.98 -19.59 24.52
C ALA A 158 11.23 -19.63 23.61
N GLY A 159 11.32 -18.77 22.58
CA GLY A 159 12.41 -18.79 21.60
C GLY A 159 12.33 -19.92 20.56
N ASP A 160 11.28 -20.74 20.58
CA ASP A 160 11.07 -21.85 19.64
C ASP A 160 10.46 -21.36 18.32
N VAL A 161 11.32 -20.74 17.51
CA VAL A 161 10.95 -20.17 16.21
C VAL A 161 10.50 -21.24 15.22
N THR A 162 11.04 -22.45 15.30
CA THR A 162 10.64 -23.56 14.42
C THR A 162 9.21 -23.99 14.71
N ALA A 163 8.84 -24.23 15.96
CA ALA A 163 7.46 -24.55 16.31
C ALA A 163 6.52 -23.38 16.03
N ALA A 164 6.95 -22.12 16.27
CA ALA A 164 6.14 -20.95 15.94
C ALA A 164 5.83 -20.88 14.44
N VAL A 165 6.82 -21.14 13.58
CA VAL A 165 6.64 -21.18 12.12
C VAL A 165 5.74 -22.33 11.68
N ARG A 166 5.82 -23.52 12.31
CA ARG A 166 4.88 -24.63 12.02
C ARG A 166 3.42 -24.25 12.30
N VAL A 167 3.16 -23.50 13.38
CA VAL A 167 1.81 -22.97 13.66
C VAL A 167 1.44 -21.90 12.65
N LEU A 168 2.32 -20.92 12.42
CA LEU A 168 2.12 -19.81 11.48
C LEU A 168 1.86 -20.29 10.05
N ALA A 169 2.47 -21.39 9.61
CA ALA A 169 2.27 -21.96 8.28
C ALA A 169 0.82 -22.40 8.00
N ARG A 170 -0.01 -22.61 9.04
CA ARG A 170 -1.45 -22.84 8.87
C ARG A 170 -2.19 -21.59 8.39
N ARG A 171 -1.63 -20.40 8.63
CA ARG A 171 -2.12 -19.10 8.16
C ARG A 171 -0.99 -18.33 7.46
N PRO A 172 -0.68 -18.68 6.21
CA PRO A 172 0.53 -18.23 5.53
C PRO A 172 0.58 -16.70 5.35
N GLY A 173 -0.58 -16.03 5.23
CA GLY A 173 -0.64 -14.56 5.22
C GLY A 173 -0.23 -13.90 6.55
N GLU A 174 -0.43 -14.57 7.68
CA GLU A 174 0.05 -14.12 8.99
C GLU A 174 1.53 -14.48 9.18
N LEU A 175 1.96 -15.66 8.72
CA LEU A 175 3.37 -16.06 8.69
C LEU A 175 4.24 -14.97 8.06
N VAL A 176 3.95 -14.55 6.82
CA VAL A 176 4.79 -13.58 6.11
C VAL A 176 4.85 -12.22 6.81
N ARG A 177 3.74 -11.78 7.41
CA ARG A 177 3.68 -10.53 8.18
C ARG A 177 4.50 -10.57 9.45
N ARG A 178 4.78 -11.78 9.98
CA ARG A 178 5.55 -11.99 11.21
C ARG A 178 6.97 -12.52 10.96
N LEU A 179 7.39 -12.81 9.72
CA LEU A 179 8.72 -13.32 9.42
C LEU A 179 9.83 -12.46 10.04
N HIS A 180 9.77 -11.13 9.88
CA HIS A 180 10.75 -10.24 10.51
C HIS A 180 10.78 -10.39 12.04
N HIS A 181 9.63 -10.59 12.69
CA HIS A 181 9.59 -10.80 14.13
C HIS A 181 10.16 -12.17 14.53
N VAL A 182 9.86 -13.23 13.76
CA VAL A 182 10.44 -14.58 13.95
C VAL A 182 11.97 -14.51 13.87
N LEU A 183 12.51 -13.87 12.84
CA LEU A 183 13.95 -13.69 12.66
C LEU A 183 14.56 -12.85 13.80
N ARG A 184 13.84 -11.85 14.30
CA ARG A 184 14.27 -11.05 15.44
C ARG A 184 14.33 -11.87 16.73
N VAL A 185 13.35 -12.73 16.98
CA VAL A 185 13.37 -13.66 18.12
C VAL A 185 14.56 -14.60 18.00
N HIS A 186 14.77 -15.23 16.84
CA HIS A 186 15.92 -16.11 16.60
C HIS A 186 17.26 -15.39 16.83
N ALA A 187 17.43 -14.18 16.28
CA ALA A 187 18.65 -13.40 16.46
C ALA A 187 18.90 -13.01 17.92
N ALA A 188 17.84 -12.84 18.72
CA ALA A 188 17.94 -12.54 20.15
C ALA A 188 18.22 -13.79 21.00
N THR A 189 17.61 -14.93 20.67
CA THR A 189 17.71 -16.16 21.47
C THR A 189 18.91 -17.03 21.10
N ALA A 190 19.37 -16.96 19.85
CA ALA A 190 20.54 -17.66 19.34
C ALA A 190 21.43 -16.74 18.48
N PRO A 191 22.11 -15.74 19.10
CA PRO A 191 22.96 -14.81 18.37
C PRO A 191 24.06 -15.53 17.57
N GLY A 192 24.21 -15.17 16.29
CA GLY A 192 25.20 -15.76 15.39
C GLY A 192 24.87 -17.15 14.84
N ALA A 193 23.80 -17.79 15.31
CA ALA A 193 23.36 -19.09 14.79
C ALA A 193 22.66 -18.95 13.43
N ALA A 194 22.92 -19.90 12.53
CA ALA A 194 22.18 -20.02 11.28
C ALA A 194 20.69 -20.33 11.52
N LEU A 195 19.83 -20.05 10.53
CA LEU A 195 18.43 -20.44 10.61
C LEU A 195 18.30 -21.97 10.59
N PRO A 196 17.42 -22.57 11.43
CA PRO A 196 17.15 -23.99 11.35
C PRO A 196 16.64 -24.38 9.96
N GLU A 197 17.19 -25.43 9.35
CA GLU A 197 16.79 -25.89 8.01
C GLU A 197 15.28 -26.22 7.95
N GLU A 198 14.75 -26.79 9.04
CA GLU A 198 13.33 -27.08 9.14
C GLU A 198 12.44 -25.82 9.05
N LEU A 199 12.91 -24.69 9.59
CA LEU A 199 12.20 -23.42 9.47
C LEU A 199 12.06 -23.03 8.00
N LEU A 200 13.15 -23.09 7.23
CA LEU A 200 13.16 -22.77 5.80
C LEU A 200 12.27 -23.75 5.00
N ARG A 201 12.37 -25.05 5.30
CA ARG A 201 11.54 -26.10 4.68
C ARG A 201 10.05 -25.92 4.96
N THR A 202 9.69 -25.28 6.08
CA THR A 202 8.30 -24.95 6.43
C THR A 202 7.84 -23.65 5.76
N VAL A 203 8.71 -22.63 5.70
CA VAL A 203 8.39 -21.33 5.09
C VAL A 203 8.15 -21.46 3.59
N GLY A 204 9.05 -22.12 2.85
CA GLY A 204 9.01 -22.19 1.38
C GLY A 204 7.64 -22.61 0.83
N PRO A 205 7.12 -23.81 1.16
CA PRO A 205 5.80 -24.26 0.71
C PRO A 205 4.64 -23.37 1.19
N ALA A 206 4.77 -22.71 2.35
CA ALA A 206 3.75 -21.81 2.85
C ALA A 206 3.63 -20.53 2.00
N LEU A 207 4.73 -20.05 1.39
CA LEU A 207 4.72 -18.89 0.50
C LEU A 207 3.78 -19.10 -0.70
N GLY A 208 3.68 -20.33 -1.22
CA GLY A 208 2.81 -20.73 -2.32
C GLY A 208 1.32 -20.37 -2.17
N ARG A 209 0.85 -20.18 -0.93
CA ARG A 209 -0.55 -19.87 -0.60
C ARG A 209 -0.77 -18.40 -0.19
N VAL A 210 0.26 -17.56 -0.26
CA VAL A 210 0.21 -16.15 0.16
C VAL A 210 -0.21 -15.30 -1.03
N ALA A 211 -1.14 -14.37 -0.83
CA ALA A 211 -1.47 -13.34 -1.81
C ALA A 211 -0.24 -12.45 -2.15
N PRO A 212 -0.20 -11.78 -3.31
CA PRO A 212 0.94 -10.94 -3.71
C PRO A 212 1.32 -9.88 -2.68
N SER A 213 0.35 -9.08 -2.20
CA SER A 213 0.67 -7.91 -1.38
C SER A 213 1.34 -8.23 -0.05
N PRO A 214 0.88 -9.21 0.76
CA PRO A 214 1.59 -9.60 1.97
C PRO A 214 2.98 -10.19 1.70
N LEU A 215 3.15 -10.91 0.59
CA LEU A 215 4.43 -11.49 0.18
C LEU A 215 5.45 -10.39 -0.15
N LEU A 216 5.07 -9.44 -1.00
CA LEU A 216 5.89 -8.29 -1.39
C LEU A 216 6.17 -7.37 -0.19
N GLY A 217 5.21 -7.23 0.73
CA GLY A 217 5.38 -6.46 1.96
C GLY A 217 6.43 -7.07 2.89
N ALA A 218 6.45 -8.39 3.01
CA ALA A 218 7.46 -9.12 3.76
C ALA A 218 8.84 -9.02 3.07
N TYR A 219 8.89 -9.19 1.75
CA TYR A 219 10.11 -9.07 0.96
C TYR A 219 10.79 -7.70 1.15
N GLY A 220 10.04 -6.61 0.99
CA GLY A 220 10.55 -5.25 1.24
C GLY A 220 11.05 -5.06 2.67
N ARG A 221 10.28 -5.55 3.67
CA ARG A 221 10.69 -5.42 5.09
C ARG A 221 12.01 -6.15 5.39
N LEU A 222 12.23 -7.31 4.77
CA LEU A 222 13.36 -8.21 5.05
C LEU A 222 14.66 -7.84 4.30
N ARG A 223 14.55 -7.31 3.08
CA ARG A 223 15.72 -7.05 2.23
C ARG A 223 16.43 -5.72 2.52
N GLY A 224 15.71 -4.73 3.06
CA GLY A 224 16.28 -3.44 3.42
C GLY A 224 17.15 -3.51 4.68
N PRO A 225 18.26 -2.75 4.76
CA PRO A 225 19.10 -2.70 5.95
C PRO A 225 18.31 -2.18 7.15
N ARG A 226 18.68 -2.64 8.35
CA ARG A 226 18.05 -2.26 9.62
C ARG A 226 19.13 -1.84 10.60
N THR A 227 18.91 -0.72 11.27
CA THR A 227 19.79 -0.19 12.31
C THR A 227 19.08 -0.20 13.65
N GLN A 228 19.86 -0.28 14.72
CA GLN A 228 19.33 -0.14 16.07
C GLN A 228 18.83 1.29 16.27
N GLY A 229 17.61 1.43 16.80
CA GLY A 229 17.00 2.75 16.97
C GLY A 229 16.46 3.35 15.67
N GLU A 230 16.33 2.58 14.58
CA GLU A 230 15.69 3.08 13.35
C GLU A 230 14.32 3.70 13.66
N ARG A 231 14.02 4.87 13.11
CA ARG A 231 12.68 5.44 13.20
C ARG A 231 11.75 4.71 12.23
N ARG A 232 10.74 4.06 12.79
CA ARG A 232 9.73 3.33 12.03
C ARG A 232 8.47 4.14 11.90
N LEU A 233 8.11 4.39 10.65
CA LEU A 233 6.86 5.04 10.27
C LEU A 233 5.70 4.04 10.24
N TYR A 234 4.59 4.42 10.87
CA TYR A 234 3.34 3.69 10.91
C TYR A 234 2.23 4.53 10.27
N PHE A 235 1.40 3.89 9.46
CA PHE A 235 0.23 4.49 8.81
C PHE A 235 -1.04 3.81 9.35
N PRO A 236 -1.63 4.31 10.45
CA PRO A 236 -2.84 3.75 11.01
C PRO A 236 -4.00 3.78 9.99
N ARG A 237 -4.69 2.65 9.84
CA ARG A 237 -5.81 2.55 8.90
C ARG A 237 -6.98 3.42 9.38
N GLY A 238 -7.54 4.24 8.49
CA GLY A 238 -8.70 5.10 8.77
C GLY A 238 -8.40 6.38 9.52
N THR A 239 -7.11 6.66 9.75
CA THR A 239 -6.61 7.93 10.30
C THR A 239 -5.25 8.15 9.67
N VAL A 240 -5.24 8.19 8.33
CA VAL A 240 -4.01 8.40 7.54
C VAL A 240 -3.41 9.78 7.84
N SER A 241 -4.22 10.64 8.45
CA SER A 241 -3.96 11.92 9.08
C SER A 241 -2.87 11.96 10.17
N LEU A 242 -2.24 10.84 10.53
CA LEU A 242 -1.17 10.80 11.53
C LEU A 242 -0.16 9.69 11.17
N ALA A 243 0.69 9.95 10.18
CA ALA A 243 1.88 9.12 10.01
C ALA A 243 2.70 9.23 11.32
N HIS A 244 2.79 8.15 12.08
CA HIS A 244 3.43 8.15 13.39
C HIS A 244 4.79 7.46 13.29
N ALA A 245 5.84 8.16 13.68
CA ALA A 245 7.18 7.60 13.72
C ALA A 245 7.55 7.22 15.17
N LYS A 246 8.14 6.04 15.35
CA LYS A 246 8.64 5.57 16.64
C LYS A 246 9.98 4.87 16.46
N GLU A 247 10.91 5.10 17.38
CA GLU A 247 12.19 4.39 17.43
C GLU A 247 11.97 2.88 17.68
N ASP A 248 12.66 2.04 16.89
CA ASP A 248 12.70 0.60 17.09
C ASP A 248 14.00 0.19 17.79
N HIS A 249 13.89 -0.09 19.09
CA HIS A 249 14.98 -0.62 19.89
C HIS A 249 15.05 -2.15 19.88
N GLY A 250 14.28 -2.83 19.01
CA GLY A 250 14.33 -4.28 18.90
C GLY A 250 15.67 -4.78 18.33
N THR A 251 15.99 -6.05 18.60
CA THR A 251 17.18 -6.70 18.03
C THR A 251 17.20 -6.58 16.51
N VAL A 252 18.33 -6.12 15.96
CA VAL A 252 18.55 -6.01 14.52
C VAL A 252 18.63 -7.42 13.93
N VAL A 253 17.91 -7.66 12.84
CA VAL A 253 17.98 -8.93 12.10
C VAL A 253 19.22 -8.90 11.19
N PRO A 254 20.19 -9.82 11.35
CA PRO A 254 21.34 -9.88 10.45
C PRO A 254 20.93 -10.17 8.99
N ALA A 255 21.59 -9.50 8.05
CA ALA A 255 21.31 -9.64 6.61
C ALA A 255 21.43 -11.08 6.10
N GLY A 256 22.32 -11.89 6.69
CA GLY A 256 22.46 -13.31 6.34
C GLY A 256 21.23 -14.16 6.70
N LEU A 257 20.48 -13.79 7.74
CA LEU A 257 19.22 -14.49 8.10
C LEU A 257 18.08 -14.02 7.18
N SER A 258 17.93 -12.71 6.98
CA SER A 258 16.88 -12.19 6.10
C SER A 258 17.10 -12.58 4.64
N GLY A 259 18.35 -12.62 4.17
CA GLY A 259 18.74 -13.03 2.82
C GLY A 259 18.28 -14.45 2.46
N GLN A 260 18.35 -15.41 3.39
CA GLN A 260 17.84 -16.77 3.18
C GLN A 260 16.32 -16.79 2.95
N VAL A 261 15.56 -15.97 3.69
CA VAL A 261 14.11 -15.87 3.52
C VAL A 261 13.76 -15.07 2.26
N CYS A 262 14.51 -14.02 1.93
CA CYS A 262 14.38 -13.29 0.68
C CYS A 262 14.57 -14.20 -0.53
N ALA A 263 15.58 -15.09 -0.50
CA ALA A 263 15.79 -16.07 -1.57
C ALA A 263 14.59 -17.01 -1.77
N LEU A 264 13.92 -17.45 -0.68
CA LEU A 264 12.68 -18.23 -0.79
C LEU A 264 11.54 -17.42 -1.43
N ILE A 265 11.42 -16.13 -1.12
CA ILE A 265 10.40 -15.26 -1.72
C ILE A 265 10.71 -15.02 -3.20
N GLU A 266 11.97 -14.76 -3.56
CA GLU A 266 12.41 -14.59 -4.94
C GLU A 266 12.16 -15.84 -5.79
N ALA A 267 12.47 -17.02 -5.25
CA ALA A 267 12.16 -18.30 -5.90
C ALA A 267 10.66 -18.49 -6.11
N GLU A 268 9.84 -18.10 -5.13
CA GLU A 268 8.38 -18.16 -5.25
C GLU A 268 7.84 -17.16 -6.28
N LEU A 269 8.39 -15.94 -6.35
CA LEU A 269 8.03 -14.96 -7.38
C LEU A 269 8.37 -15.49 -8.78
N LEU A 270 9.57 -16.05 -8.96
CA LEU A 270 9.99 -16.65 -10.23
C LEU A 270 9.10 -17.85 -10.61
N ARG A 271 8.70 -18.68 -9.64
CA ARG A 271 7.78 -19.81 -9.87
C ARG A 271 6.42 -19.33 -10.37
N ARG A 272 5.89 -18.23 -9.82
CA ARG A 272 4.60 -17.64 -10.26
C ARG A 272 4.70 -16.90 -11.59
N ALA A 273 5.87 -16.35 -11.91
CA ALA A 273 6.14 -15.71 -13.18
C ALA A 273 6.14 -16.68 -14.38
N ALA A 274 6.30 -17.99 -14.13
CA ALA A 274 6.29 -19.00 -15.19
C ALA A 274 4.94 -19.01 -15.92
N GLY A 275 4.99 -19.04 -17.26
CA GLY A 275 3.80 -19.01 -18.11
C GLY A 275 4.19 -19.01 -19.58
N ASP A 276 3.33 -18.45 -20.41
CA ASP A 276 3.61 -18.24 -21.83
C ASP A 276 4.95 -17.53 -22.04
N ARG A 277 5.72 -17.99 -23.02
CA ARG A 277 7.02 -17.39 -23.33
C ARG A 277 6.89 -16.15 -24.21
N TYR A 278 7.84 -15.24 -24.03
CA TYR A 278 8.05 -14.07 -24.87
C TYR A 278 9.40 -14.21 -25.58
N ASP A 279 9.48 -13.65 -26.78
CA ASP A 279 10.71 -13.63 -27.56
C ASP A 279 11.74 -12.69 -26.94
N VAL A 280 11.30 -11.61 -26.29
CA VAL A 280 12.14 -10.59 -25.63
C VAL A 280 11.37 -9.87 -24.53
N ALA A 281 12.10 -9.42 -23.51
CA ALA A 281 11.60 -8.42 -22.57
C ALA A 281 12.35 -7.10 -22.72
N LEU A 282 11.63 -5.97 -22.73
CA LEU A 282 12.18 -4.61 -22.69
C LEU A 282 11.73 -3.94 -21.38
N LEU A 283 12.69 -3.64 -20.51
CA LEU A 283 12.44 -3.10 -19.17
C LEU A 283 13.15 -1.76 -18.98
N ASP A 284 12.52 -0.84 -18.25
CA ASP A 284 13.19 0.34 -17.73
C ASP A 284 13.77 0.08 -16.34
N GLU A 285 15.04 0.44 -16.13
CA GLU A 285 15.65 0.41 -14.78
C GLU A 285 14.91 1.33 -13.80
N GLY A 286 14.27 2.40 -14.31
CA GLY A 286 13.45 3.31 -13.51
C GLY A 286 12.24 2.66 -12.83
N LEU A 287 11.86 1.44 -13.21
CA LEU A 287 10.84 0.66 -12.48
C LEU A 287 11.26 0.34 -11.04
N ASP A 288 12.57 0.39 -10.72
CA ASP A 288 13.07 0.20 -9.36
C ASP A 288 12.76 1.39 -8.45
N ASP A 289 12.42 2.54 -9.04
CA ASP A 289 11.95 3.71 -8.30
C ASP A 289 10.42 3.66 -8.06
N LEU A 290 9.70 2.66 -8.59
CA LEU A 290 8.25 2.52 -8.47
C LEU A 290 7.89 1.41 -7.48
N VAL A 291 7.30 1.79 -6.34
CA VAL A 291 6.86 0.82 -5.33
C VAL A 291 5.70 -0.01 -5.89
N ALA A 292 5.73 -1.32 -5.70
CA ALA A 292 4.63 -2.20 -6.11
C ALA A 292 3.35 -1.88 -5.30
N PRO A 293 2.17 -1.76 -5.93
CA PRO A 293 0.94 -1.42 -5.22
C PRO A 293 0.51 -2.55 -4.27
N PHE A 294 0.37 -2.24 -2.96
CA PHE A 294 0.07 -3.22 -1.91
C PHE A 294 -1.43 -3.38 -1.59
N ALA A 295 -2.28 -2.48 -2.07
CA ALA A 295 -3.72 -2.58 -1.97
C ALA A 295 -4.36 -1.66 -3.01
N GLU A 296 -5.17 -2.22 -3.90
CA GLU A 296 -6.18 -1.42 -4.58
C GLU A 296 -7.18 -0.96 -3.52
N ARG A 297 -7.01 0.26 -3.03
CA ARG A 297 -8.15 1.02 -2.53
C ARG A 297 -8.22 2.32 -3.28
N ALA A 298 -9.35 2.43 -3.97
CA ALA A 298 -9.84 3.57 -4.70
C ALA A 298 -8.89 4.00 -5.81
N ALA A 299 -9.29 3.64 -7.03
CA ALA A 299 -9.05 4.47 -8.20
C ALA A 299 -9.51 5.91 -7.85
N ALA A 300 -8.60 6.70 -7.28
CA ALA A 300 -8.65 8.14 -7.50
C ALA A 300 -8.59 8.30 -9.02
N ARG A 301 -9.44 9.16 -9.58
CA ARG A 301 -9.55 9.46 -11.02
C ARG A 301 -8.30 10.24 -11.46
N THR A 302 -7.14 9.67 -11.20
CA THR A 302 -5.81 10.20 -11.45
C THR A 302 -5.34 9.66 -12.80
N LEU A 303 -4.74 10.53 -13.61
CA LEU A 303 -4.15 10.16 -14.91
C LEU A 303 -3.06 9.09 -14.76
N VAL A 304 -2.34 9.08 -13.62
CA VAL A 304 -1.29 8.13 -13.27
C VAL A 304 -1.29 7.92 -11.76
N SER A 305 -1.66 6.72 -11.28
CA SER A 305 -1.63 6.37 -9.85
C SER A 305 -0.27 5.77 -9.46
N VAL A 306 0.43 6.45 -8.56
CA VAL A 306 1.75 6.04 -8.08
C VAL A 306 1.68 5.73 -6.59
N PRO A 307 2.08 4.53 -6.13
CA PRO A 307 2.08 4.23 -4.70
C PRO A 307 3.02 5.12 -3.91
N ARG A 308 2.64 5.45 -2.67
CA ARG A 308 3.46 6.21 -1.72
C ARG A 308 4.86 5.61 -1.59
N GLY A 309 5.85 6.48 -1.58
CA GLY A 309 7.27 6.14 -1.53
C GLY A 309 7.93 5.97 -2.89
N SER A 310 7.16 5.89 -3.97
CA SER A 310 7.75 5.84 -5.31
C SER A 310 8.42 7.18 -5.63
N ARG A 311 9.47 7.11 -6.43
CA ARG A 311 10.32 8.24 -6.80
C ARG A 311 10.31 8.39 -8.30
N GLN A 312 10.42 9.62 -8.76
CA GLN A 312 10.48 9.93 -10.17
C GLN A 312 11.47 11.07 -10.40
N ARG A 313 12.03 11.12 -11.60
CA ARG A 313 12.91 12.21 -12.01
C ARG A 313 12.09 13.48 -12.19
N LEU A 314 12.66 14.60 -11.79
CA LEU A 314 12.14 15.89 -12.22
C LEU A 314 12.27 15.99 -13.75
N PRO A 315 11.32 16.67 -14.41
CA PRO A 315 11.47 17.01 -15.82
C PRO A 315 12.78 17.77 -16.09
N ARG A 316 13.24 17.76 -17.35
CA ARG A 316 14.40 18.54 -17.77
C ARG A 316 14.11 20.05 -17.73
N GLY A 317 15.17 20.83 -17.54
CA GLY A 317 15.13 22.28 -17.39
C GLY A 317 15.21 22.72 -15.94
N ASP A 318 15.61 23.95 -15.67
CA ASP A 318 15.89 24.40 -14.30
C ASP A 318 14.69 25.03 -13.60
N ARG A 319 13.51 24.98 -14.24
CA ARG A 319 12.27 25.53 -13.71
C ARG A 319 11.21 24.47 -13.52
N LEU A 320 10.57 24.51 -12.36
CA LEU A 320 9.48 23.63 -11.98
C LEU A 320 8.31 24.47 -11.47
N ARG A 321 7.07 24.19 -11.90
CA ARG A 321 5.88 24.85 -11.36
C ARG A 321 5.07 23.85 -10.55
N LEU A 322 4.96 24.09 -9.25
CA LEU A 322 3.98 23.42 -8.40
C LEU A 322 2.62 24.07 -8.61
N PHE A 323 1.55 23.31 -8.49
CA PHE A 323 0.20 23.84 -8.55
C PHE A 323 -0.74 23.19 -7.55
N LEU A 324 -1.77 23.93 -7.18
CA LEU A 324 -2.92 23.50 -6.40
C LEU A 324 -4.17 24.03 -7.11
N HIS A 325 -5.15 23.17 -7.35
CA HIS A 325 -6.45 23.55 -7.87
C HIS A 325 -7.55 23.00 -6.98
N TRP A 326 -8.59 23.79 -6.73
CA TRP A 326 -9.80 23.33 -6.06
C TRP A 326 -11.04 24.05 -6.54
N MET A 327 -12.19 23.41 -6.32
CA MET A 327 -13.51 23.96 -6.54
C MET A 327 -14.38 23.68 -5.32
N GLN A 328 -14.93 24.77 -4.77
CA GLN A 328 -15.75 24.72 -3.56
C GLN A 328 -17.22 24.42 -3.90
N PRO A 329 -17.98 23.79 -3.00
CA PRO A 329 -19.44 23.73 -3.10
C PRO A 329 -20.07 25.12 -3.05
N GLU A 330 -21.19 25.36 -3.75
CA GLU A 330 -21.86 26.68 -3.81
C GLU A 330 -22.18 27.28 -2.42
N HIS A 331 -22.43 26.43 -1.43
CA HIS A 331 -22.85 26.82 -0.09
C HIS A 331 -21.69 26.93 0.92
N LEU A 332 -20.44 26.69 0.49
CA LEU A 332 -19.28 26.65 1.37
C LEU A 332 -18.11 27.43 0.74
N ARG A 333 -17.64 28.48 1.42
CA ARG A 333 -16.35 29.09 1.08
C ARG A 333 -15.25 28.09 1.46
N VAL A 334 -14.30 27.86 0.57
CA VAL A 334 -13.13 27.00 0.83
C VAL A 334 -11.86 27.77 0.53
N ASP A 335 -10.95 27.72 1.48
CA ASP A 335 -9.68 28.43 1.48
C ASP A 335 -8.57 27.38 1.57
N LEU A 336 -7.93 27.08 0.42
CA LEU A 336 -6.81 26.16 0.38
C LEU A 336 -5.53 26.91 0.03
N ASP A 337 -4.46 26.66 0.78
CA ASP A 337 -3.16 27.29 0.54
C ASP A 337 -2.19 26.29 -0.07
N LEU A 338 -1.49 26.71 -1.13
CA LEU A 338 -0.26 26.08 -1.57
C LEU A 338 0.93 26.64 -0.80
N SER A 339 1.78 25.77 -0.26
CA SER A 339 2.96 26.18 0.49
C SER A 339 4.18 25.34 0.13
N LEU A 340 5.35 25.98 0.20
CA LEU A 340 6.65 25.35 0.01
C LEU A 340 7.51 25.55 1.26
N ALA A 341 8.03 24.47 1.83
CA ALA A 341 9.05 24.50 2.87
C ALA A 341 10.39 24.01 2.32
N LEU A 342 11.48 24.72 2.62
CA LEU A 342 12.83 24.43 2.14
C LEU A 342 13.73 23.97 3.30
N TYR A 343 14.55 22.96 3.04
CA TYR A 343 15.48 22.38 4.02
C TYR A 343 16.85 22.11 3.41
N ASP A 344 17.90 22.16 4.23
CA ASP A 344 19.24 21.71 3.88
C ASP A 344 19.36 20.17 3.92
N ALA A 345 20.57 19.64 3.72
CA ALA A 345 20.81 18.20 3.73
C ALA A 345 20.63 17.53 5.10
N ASP A 346 20.70 18.31 6.18
CA ASP A 346 20.51 17.87 7.57
C ASP A 346 19.09 18.16 8.07
N TRP A 347 18.15 18.42 7.16
CA TRP A 347 16.75 18.78 7.47
C TRP A 347 16.59 20.04 8.34
N ARG A 348 17.59 20.94 8.35
CA ARG A 348 17.42 22.26 8.95
C ARG A 348 16.66 23.15 8.00
N PHE A 349 15.69 23.89 8.54
CA PHE A 349 14.84 24.78 7.76
C PHE A 349 15.65 25.95 7.18
N THR A 350 15.61 26.12 5.86
CA THR A 350 16.33 27.19 5.14
C THR A 350 15.40 28.30 4.64
N GLY A 351 14.09 28.04 4.59
CA GLY A 351 13.11 29.05 4.18
C GLY A 351 11.77 28.47 3.74
N LEU A 352 10.86 29.34 3.33
CA LEU A 352 9.56 28.97 2.79
C LEU A 352 9.13 29.91 1.68
N CYS A 353 8.12 29.49 0.92
CA CYS A 353 7.34 30.32 0.01
C CYS A 353 5.86 29.94 0.14
N ASP A 354 5.02 30.86 0.61
CA ASP A 354 3.59 30.67 0.88
C ASP A 354 2.83 32.00 0.74
N TYR A 355 1.54 32.02 1.06
CA TYR A 355 0.68 33.22 1.02
C TYR A 355 1.21 34.39 1.87
N THR A 356 2.00 34.13 2.93
CA THR A 356 2.61 35.16 3.79
C THR A 356 3.93 35.70 3.22
N GLN A 357 4.60 34.91 2.38
CA GLN A 357 5.89 35.24 1.77
C GLN A 357 5.92 34.74 0.32
N LEU A 358 5.38 35.56 -0.58
CA LEU A 358 5.19 35.23 -2.00
C LEU A 358 6.50 35.07 -2.80
N ALA A 359 7.66 35.38 -2.22
CA ALA A 359 8.95 35.15 -2.86
C ALA A 359 10.03 34.75 -1.83
N HIS A 360 10.90 33.85 -2.24
CA HIS A 360 12.05 33.40 -1.44
C HIS A 360 13.37 33.67 -2.17
N GLY A 361 14.37 34.17 -1.42
CA GLY A 361 15.70 34.50 -1.95
C GLY A 361 15.66 35.54 -3.07
N ASP A 362 16.59 35.46 -4.02
CA ASP A 362 16.55 36.22 -5.28
C ASP A 362 15.52 35.60 -6.25
N ARG A 363 14.25 35.58 -5.83
CA ARG A 363 13.11 34.96 -6.55
C ARG A 363 13.40 33.51 -6.96
N ALA A 364 14.11 32.77 -6.11
CA ALA A 364 14.41 31.37 -6.30
C ALA A 364 13.15 30.50 -6.14
N ALA A 365 12.18 30.96 -5.36
CA ALA A 365 10.80 30.49 -5.40
C ALA A 365 9.83 31.69 -5.45
N VAL A 366 8.73 31.58 -6.21
CA VAL A 366 7.74 32.63 -6.40
C VAL A 366 6.32 32.05 -6.38
N HIS A 367 5.49 32.53 -5.47
CA HIS A 367 4.06 32.22 -5.37
C HIS A 367 3.24 33.12 -6.31
N SER A 368 2.15 32.61 -6.88
CA SER A 368 1.25 33.36 -7.78
C SER A 368 0.34 34.39 -7.08
N GLY A 369 0.39 34.45 -5.74
CA GLY A 369 -0.66 35.09 -4.93
C GLY A 369 -1.63 34.07 -4.33
N ASP A 370 -2.50 34.56 -3.46
CA ASP A 370 -3.37 33.79 -2.56
C ASP A 370 -4.84 33.91 -3.00
N TYR A 371 -5.48 32.78 -3.26
CA TYR A 371 -6.90 32.70 -3.60
C TYR A 371 -7.70 32.17 -2.42
N VAL A 372 -8.53 33.03 -1.86
CA VAL A 372 -9.25 32.72 -0.62
C VAL A 372 -10.68 32.17 -0.84
N SER A 373 -11.06 31.92 -2.09
CA SER A 373 -12.33 31.29 -2.49
C SER A 373 -12.29 30.78 -3.94
N ALA A 374 -13.03 29.71 -4.23
CA ALA A 374 -12.96 28.99 -5.50
C ALA A 374 -14.34 28.54 -6.03
N PRO A 375 -15.25 29.48 -6.36
CA PRO A 375 -16.61 29.13 -6.76
C PRO A 375 -16.67 28.39 -8.12
N PRO A 376 -17.68 27.54 -8.32
CA PRO A 376 -17.97 27.00 -9.65
C PRO A 376 -18.34 28.13 -10.64
N PRO A 377 -18.17 27.90 -11.95
CA PRO A 377 -17.69 26.66 -12.57
C PRO A 377 -16.16 26.59 -12.73
N HIS A 378 -15.43 27.62 -12.27
CA HIS A 378 -14.01 27.79 -12.61
C HIS A 378 -13.05 27.31 -11.52
N GLY A 379 -13.47 27.30 -10.25
CA GLY A 379 -12.57 27.02 -9.14
C GLY A 379 -11.49 28.10 -8.98
N ALA A 380 -10.41 27.74 -8.27
CA ALA A 380 -9.21 28.56 -8.12
C ALA A 380 -7.95 27.71 -8.33
N THR A 381 -6.86 28.35 -8.77
CA THR A 381 -5.57 27.67 -8.95
C THR A 381 -4.44 28.55 -8.44
N GLU A 382 -3.59 27.98 -7.59
CA GLU A 382 -2.36 28.58 -7.12
C GLU A 382 -1.13 27.90 -7.71
N PHE A 383 -0.05 28.66 -7.85
CA PHE A 383 1.22 28.18 -8.37
C PHE A 383 2.38 28.61 -7.48
N VAL A 384 3.40 27.75 -7.40
CA VAL A 384 4.73 28.11 -6.90
C VAL A 384 5.77 27.72 -7.94
N ASP A 385 6.44 28.72 -8.49
CA ASP A 385 7.54 28.54 -9.44
C ASP A 385 8.86 28.40 -8.70
N LEU A 386 9.64 27.38 -9.05
CA LEU A 386 10.94 27.08 -8.48
C LEU A 386 12.02 27.22 -9.54
N ASP A 387 13.09 27.94 -9.22
CA ASP A 387 14.37 27.89 -9.92
C ASP A 387 15.29 26.93 -9.15
N LEU A 388 15.43 25.71 -9.69
CA LEU A 388 16.10 24.61 -8.99
C LEU A 388 17.58 24.91 -8.74
N ALA A 389 18.24 25.57 -9.70
CA ALA A 389 19.65 25.92 -9.60
C ALA A 389 19.89 27.01 -8.54
N ARG A 390 19.03 28.03 -8.48
CA ARG A 390 19.11 29.08 -7.45
C ARG A 390 18.83 28.54 -6.06
N LEU A 391 17.84 27.67 -5.90
CA LEU A 391 17.53 27.05 -4.62
C LEU A 391 18.70 26.19 -4.11
N ALA A 392 19.30 25.40 -4.99
CA ALA A 392 20.49 24.62 -4.66
C ALA A 392 21.68 25.51 -4.28
N ALA A 393 21.93 26.59 -5.03
CA ALA A 393 22.98 27.57 -4.73
C ALA A 393 22.76 28.30 -3.40
N ALA A 394 21.50 28.46 -2.97
CA ALA A 394 21.13 29.03 -1.67
C ALA A 394 21.25 28.04 -0.51
N GLY A 395 21.70 26.80 -0.75
CA GLY A 395 21.93 25.78 0.28
C GLY A 395 20.73 24.88 0.58
N SER A 396 19.61 25.03 -0.13
CA SER A 396 18.47 24.13 0.00
C SER A 396 18.74 22.82 -0.75
N ARG A 397 18.51 21.69 -0.09
CA ARG A 397 18.50 20.36 -0.70
C ARG A 397 17.09 19.85 -0.95
N TYR A 398 16.20 20.03 0.01
CA TYR A 398 14.84 19.51 -0.07
C TYR A 398 13.82 20.64 -0.18
N ALA A 399 12.84 20.46 -1.06
CA ALA A 399 11.67 21.32 -1.17
C ALA A 399 10.41 20.48 -0.95
N VAL A 400 9.67 20.78 0.12
CA VAL A 400 8.49 20.03 0.55
C VAL A 400 7.25 20.82 0.16
N MET A 401 6.43 20.23 -0.70
CA MET A 401 5.12 20.79 -1.08
C MET A 401 4.10 20.46 0.00
N ILE A 402 3.33 21.46 0.42
CA ILE A 402 2.32 21.33 1.45
C ILE A 402 1.04 22.02 0.98
N VAL A 403 -0.10 21.37 1.18
CA VAL A 403 -1.43 21.93 0.95
C VAL A 403 -2.16 22.01 2.28
N PHE A 404 -2.65 23.19 2.63
CA PHE A 404 -3.47 23.40 3.82
C PHE A 404 -4.91 23.74 3.43
N SER A 405 -5.89 23.27 4.22
CA SER A 405 -7.21 23.88 4.27
C SER A 405 -7.24 24.86 5.43
N TYR A 406 -7.12 26.15 5.12
CA TYR A 406 -7.04 27.22 6.11
C TYR A 406 -8.30 27.28 6.98
N ASN A 407 -9.46 27.15 6.35
CA ASN A 407 -10.76 27.26 7.01
C ASN A 407 -11.36 25.90 7.44
N ASP A 408 -10.50 24.91 7.65
CA ASP A 408 -10.81 23.65 8.33
C ASP A 408 -11.85 22.75 7.60
N VAL A 409 -11.88 22.83 6.27
CA VAL A 409 -12.73 22.01 5.40
C VAL A 409 -12.01 20.73 4.97
N ALA A 410 -12.63 19.58 5.16
CA ALA A 410 -12.05 18.31 4.73
C ALA A 410 -12.05 18.19 3.19
N PHE A 411 -11.01 17.58 2.61
CA PHE A 411 -10.89 17.44 1.16
C PHE A 411 -12.05 16.67 0.52
N GLU A 412 -12.64 15.69 1.21
CA GLU A 412 -13.82 14.96 0.74
C GLU A 412 -15.10 15.81 0.57
N GLN A 413 -15.14 17.01 1.15
CA GLN A 413 -16.27 17.93 0.98
C GLN A 413 -16.14 18.80 -0.28
N LEU A 414 -14.99 18.76 -0.95
CA LEU A 414 -14.70 19.56 -2.14
C LEU A 414 -15.27 18.89 -3.40
N THR A 415 -15.70 19.68 -4.37
CA THR A 415 -16.21 19.13 -5.64
C THR A 415 -15.06 18.64 -6.52
N ASP A 416 -13.98 19.42 -6.58
CA ASP A 416 -12.71 19.05 -7.17
C ASP A 416 -11.57 19.59 -6.29
N ALA A 417 -10.52 18.80 -6.07
CA ALA A 417 -9.33 19.25 -5.36
C ALA A 417 -8.14 18.39 -5.76
N PHE A 418 -7.10 19.01 -6.29
CA PHE A 418 -5.91 18.29 -6.74
C PHE A 418 -4.68 19.20 -6.79
N ALA A 419 -3.51 18.60 -6.62
CA ALA A 419 -2.24 19.30 -6.57
C ALA A 419 -1.17 18.53 -7.35
N GLY A 420 -0.12 19.21 -7.81
CA GLY A 420 0.87 18.52 -8.62
C GLY A 420 1.99 19.40 -9.18
N VAL A 421 2.60 18.89 -10.25
CA VAL A 421 3.75 19.52 -10.90
C VAL A 421 3.52 19.65 -12.39
N LEU A 422 3.81 20.83 -12.91
CA LEU A 422 3.87 21.18 -14.31
C LEU A 422 5.33 21.32 -14.74
N GLN A 423 5.65 20.83 -15.94
CA GLN A 423 6.91 21.19 -16.59
C GLN A 423 6.71 22.51 -17.33
N LEU A 424 7.53 23.51 -17.03
CA LEU A 424 7.56 24.75 -17.79
C LEU A 424 8.51 24.61 -18.98
N GLY A 425 8.07 25.06 -20.17
CA GLY A 425 8.93 25.19 -21.34
C GLY A 425 9.98 26.29 -21.16
N GLU A 426 11.05 26.25 -21.96
CA GLU A 426 12.05 27.31 -22.01
C GLU A 426 11.37 28.66 -22.35
N GLY A 427 11.54 29.67 -21.49
CA GLY A 427 10.97 31.01 -21.67
C GLY A 427 9.62 31.29 -20.99
N ALA A 428 9.03 30.34 -20.27
CA ALA A 428 7.83 30.62 -19.46
C ALA A 428 8.13 31.64 -18.34
N GLY A 429 7.34 32.72 -18.27
CA GLY A 429 7.47 33.77 -17.26
C GLY A 429 7.13 33.28 -15.84
N SER A 430 7.81 33.83 -14.82
CA SER A 430 7.53 33.52 -13.41
C SER A 430 6.21 34.13 -12.96
N GLY A 431 5.36 33.38 -12.28
CA GLY A 431 4.17 33.88 -11.58
C GLY A 431 2.97 34.26 -12.45
N THR A 432 3.04 34.11 -13.78
CA THR A 432 1.92 34.34 -14.70
C THR A 432 1.78 33.19 -15.69
N GLY A 433 0.55 32.66 -15.82
CA GLY A 433 0.22 31.61 -16.77
C GLY A 433 -1.03 30.84 -16.34
N HIS A 434 -1.87 30.48 -17.30
CA HIS A 434 -3.03 29.61 -17.06
C HIS A 434 -2.57 28.16 -16.82
N TYR A 435 -3.38 27.40 -16.09
CA TYR A 435 -3.21 25.96 -15.97
C TYR A 435 -3.31 25.31 -17.36
N ASP A 436 -2.22 24.68 -17.82
CA ASP A 436 -2.21 23.88 -19.06
C ASP A 436 -2.26 22.39 -18.71
N PRO A 437 -3.40 21.70 -18.93
CA PRO A 437 -3.53 20.28 -18.68
C PRO A 437 -2.48 19.41 -19.40
N LYS A 438 -1.95 19.86 -20.55
CA LYS A 438 -0.95 19.10 -21.32
C LYS A 438 0.45 19.18 -20.71
N ALA A 439 0.73 20.22 -19.93
CA ALA A 439 2.00 20.41 -19.24
C ALA A 439 2.06 19.68 -17.89
N VAL A 440 0.94 19.09 -17.44
CA VAL A 440 0.84 18.37 -16.18
C VAL A 440 1.68 17.10 -16.27
N ARG A 441 2.78 17.07 -15.51
CA ARG A 441 3.60 15.86 -15.41
C ARG A 441 3.03 14.90 -14.38
N GLN A 442 2.56 15.43 -13.25
CA GLN A 442 2.01 14.64 -12.16
C GLN A 442 0.87 15.38 -11.47
N ARG A 443 -0.17 14.63 -11.08
CA ARG A 443 -1.34 15.13 -10.34
C ARG A 443 -1.71 14.15 -9.22
N LEU A 444 -2.00 14.70 -8.04
CA LEU A 444 -2.59 14.03 -6.87
C LEU A 444 -4.00 14.58 -6.69
N ASP A 445 -5.00 13.72 -6.58
CA ASP A 445 -6.32 14.16 -6.09
C ASP A 445 -6.28 14.24 -4.55
N LEU A 446 -6.69 15.37 -4.01
CA LEU A 446 -6.84 15.57 -2.56
C LEU A 446 -8.17 14.94 -2.15
N ALA A 447 -8.13 13.98 -1.24
CA ALA A 447 -9.30 13.20 -0.86
C ALA A 447 -9.28 12.78 0.62
N GLY A 448 -10.48 12.46 1.12
CA GLY A 448 -10.71 11.97 2.48
C GLY A 448 -10.94 13.09 3.50
N ASP A 449 -11.02 12.68 4.77
CA ASP A 449 -11.27 13.54 5.94
C ASP A 449 -10.08 14.45 6.34
N ALA A 450 -9.02 14.42 5.53
CA ALA A 450 -7.80 15.19 5.75
C ALA A 450 -7.99 16.67 5.43
N LYS A 451 -7.17 17.50 6.08
CA LYS A 451 -7.19 18.97 5.92
C LYS A 451 -5.80 19.55 5.64
N VAL A 452 -4.77 18.72 5.75
CA VAL A 452 -3.41 19.04 5.35
C VAL A 452 -2.89 17.86 4.55
N CYS A 453 -2.19 18.15 3.46
CA CYS A 453 -1.53 17.15 2.65
C CYS A 453 -0.07 17.57 2.41
N VAL A 454 0.85 16.61 2.45
CA VAL A 454 2.21 16.72 1.91
C VAL A 454 2.23 15.82 0.67
N PRO A 455 1.95 16.35 -0.54
CA PRO A 455 1.86 15.55 -1.75
C PRO A 455 3.20 14.93 -2.13
N MET A 456 4.28 15.70 -2.03
CA MET A 456 5.60 15.29 -2.48
C MET A 456 6.75 16.03 -1.79
N ILE A 457 7.90 15.36 -1.79
CA ILE A 457 9.20 15.89 -1.36
C ILE A 457 10.12 15.91 -2.58
N ILE A 458 10.68 17.06 -2.91
CA ILE A 458 11.62 17.24 -4.03
C ILE A 458 13.04 17.26 -3.47
N ASP A 459 13.90 16.35 -3.93
CA ASP A 459 15.36 16.42 -3.73
C ASP A 459 15.96 17.18 -4.93
N LEU A 460 16.45 18.38 -4.66
CA LEU A 460 17.03 19.29 -5.64
C LEU A 460 18.40 18.81 -6.13
N ALA A 461 19.16 18.12 -5.27
CA ALA A 461 20.49 17.61 -5.59
C ALA A 461 20.38 16.40 -6.54
N ASP A 462 19.50 15.46 -6.22
CA ASP A 462 19.29 14.26 -7.03
C ASP A 462 18.32 14.51 -8.21
N ARG A 463 17.72 15.69 -8.28
CA ARG A 463 16.69 16.11 -9.24
C ARG A 463 15.56 15.09 -9.35
N ARG A 464 15.01 14.71 -8.19
CA ARG A 464 13.93 13.72 -8.06
C ARG A 464 12.84 14.25 -7.15
N TYR A 465 11.64 13.69 -7.29
CA TYR A 465 10.60 13.83 -6.28
C TYR A 465 10.19 12.47 -5.74
N THR A 466 9.86 12.41 -4.46
CA THR A 466 9.24 11.26 -3.80
C THR A 466 7.77 11.56 -3.62
N TRP A 467 6.92 10.64 -4.07
CA TRP A 467 5.49 10.69 -3.84
C TRP A 467 5.16 10.28 -2.40
N THR A 468 4.52 11.16 -1.64
CA THR A 468 4.32 10.91 -0.21
C THR A 468 2.84 10.77 0.14
N ASP A 469 1.98 11.62 -0.41
CA ASP A 469 0.52 11.63 -0.14
C ASP A 469 0.23 11.48 1.37
N LEU A 470 0.95 12.27 2.18
CA LEU A 470 0.82 12.23 3.63
C LEU A 470 -0.26 13.21 4.01
N ASN A 471 -1.36 12.67 4.54
CA ASN A 471 -2.42 13.50 5.06
C ASN A 471 -2.17 13.76 6.54
N THR A 472 -2.53 14.93 7.04
CA THR A 472 -2.64 15.18 8.49
C THR A 472 -4.03 15.69 8.91
N GLY A 473 -4.40 15.37 10.15
CA GLY A 473 -5.70 15.70 10.76
C GLY A 473 -5.60 17.01 11.53
N ALA A 474 -6.58 17.89 11.37
CA ALA A 474 -6.54 19.25 11.93
C ALA A 474 -6.67 19.35 13.46
N ASP A 475 -6.86 18.24 14.18
CA ASP A 475 -6.86 18.22 15.65
C ASP A 475 -5.48 18.65 16.26
N GLY A 476 -4.45 18.85 15.42
CA GLY A 476 -3.10 19.31 15.79
C GLY A 476 -2.73 20.74 15.38
N GLY A 477 -3.64 21.55 14.83
CA GLY A 477 -3.39 22.98 14.60
C GLY A 477 -2.37 23.34 13.49
N PHE A 478 -2.12 22.45 12.53
CA PHE A 478 -1.24 22.68 11.38
C PHE A 478 -1.82 23.70 10.37
N HIS A 479 -1.83 25.00 10.73
CA HIS A 479 -2.34 26.08 9.85
C HIS A 479 -1.23 27.02 9.32
N SER A 480 0.05 26.67 9.49
CA SER A 480 1.17 27.51 9.02
C SER A 480 2.48 26.72 8.98
N VAL A 481 3.17 26.73 7.83
CA VAL A 481 4.52 26.15 7.69
C VAL A 481 5.49 26.72 8.73
N ARG A 482 5.47 28.04 8.93
CA ARG A 482 6.36 28.73 9.87
C ARG A 482 6.30 28.15 11.27
N ARG A 483 5.13 27.71 11.74
CA ARG A 483 4.95 27.15 13.08
C ARG A 483 5.38 25.69 13.21
N TYR A 484 5.28 24.91 12.14
CA TYR A 484 5.48 23.44 12.19
C TYR A 484 6.64 22.93 11.32
N HIS A 485 7.50 23.82 10.83
CA HIS A 485 8.60 23.45 9.94
C HIS A 485 9.51 22.36 10.51
N GLU A 486 9.81 22.35 11.82
CA GLU A 486 10.62 21.28 12.41
C GLU A 486 9.92 19.91 12.41
N GLU A 487 8.60 19.88 12.58
CA GLU A 487 7.82 18.64 12.56
C GLU A 487 7.66 18.13 11.13
N VAL A 488 7.40 19.02 10.18
CA VAL A 488 7.35 18.71 8.75
C VAL A 488 8.69 18.18 8.25
N GLY A 489 9.81 18.81 8.64
CA GLY A 489 11.16 18.36 8.30
C GLY A 489 11.43 16.94 8.82
N ARG A 490 11.20 16.70 10.12
CA ARG A 490 11.38 15.36 10.74
C ARG A 490 10.49 14.29 10.12
N LEU A 491 9.22 14.59 9.87
CA LEU A 491 8.31 13.64 9.22
C LEU A 491 8.77 13.34 7.79
N SER A 492 9.21 14.35 7.05
CA SER A 492 9.71 14.19 5.69
C SER A 492 10.99 13.34 5.64
N GLU A 493 11.90 13.55 6.59
CA GLU A 493 13.08 12.70 6.80
C GLU A 493 12.72 11.24 7.04
N ASP A 494 11.77 10.98 7.95
CA ASP A 494 11.31 9.62 8.22
C ASP A 494 10.71 8.96 7.00
N VAL A 495 9.96 9.72 6.21
CA VAL A 495 9.31 9.22 5.00
C VAL A 495 10.35 8.83 3.96
N LEU A 496 11.34 9.69 3.70
CA LEU A 496 12.44 9.36 2.79
C LEU A 496 13.25 8.16 3.27
N THR A 497 13.49 8.06 4.59
CA THR A 497 14.19 6.92 5.22
C THR A 497 13.39 5.63 5.08
N HIS A 498 12.08 5.69 5.38
CA HIS A 498 11.16 4.57 5.30
C HIS A 498 11.00 4.00 3.88
N PHE A 499 11.07 4.88 2.88
CA PHE A 499 11.00 4.54 1.45
C PHE A 499 12.38 4.60 0.76
N SER A 500 13.46 4.42 1.52
CA SER A 500 14.82 4.28 0.98
C SER A 500 14.90 3.17 -0.09
N PRO A 501 15.80 3.29 -1.09
CA PRO A 501 15.99 2.26 -2.11
C PRO A 501 16.23 0.90 -1.46
N GLY A 502 15.62 -0.15 -2.01
CA GLY A 502 15.70 -1.50 -1.45
C GLY A 502 14.77 -1.77 -0.26
N SER A 503 14.15 -0.77 0.39
CA SER A 503 13.28 -1.01 1.56
C SER A 503 11.86 -1.51 1.22
N ARG A 504 11.47 -1.49 -0.05
CA ARG A 504 10.14 -1.90 -0.54
C ARG A 504 10.27 -2.68 -1.82
N ALA A 505 9.42 -3.68 -2.04
CA ALA A 505 9.31 -4.33 -3.34
C ALA A 505 8.83 -3.33 -4.41
N THR A 506 9.41 -3.41 -5.60
CA THR A 506 9.22 -2.45 -6.70
C THR A 506 8.62 -3.13 -7.93
N LEU A 507 8.18 -2.34 -8.90
CA LEU A 507 7.75 -2.90 -10.20
C LEU A 507 8.92 -3.56 -10.94
N TRP A 508 10.17 -3.14 -10.67
CA TRP A 508 11.36 -3.83 -11.15
C TRP A 508 11.46 -5.27 -10.65
N ASP A 509 11.18 -5.52 -9.37
CA ASP A 509 11.21 -6.89 -8.83
C ASP A 509 10.23 -7.83 -9.55
N LEU A 510 9.03 -7.32 -9.88
CA LEU A 510 7.98 -8.07 -10.57
C LEU A 510 8.29 -8.24 -12.05
N ALA A 511 8.63 -7.14 -12.74
CA ALA A 511 8.93 -7.16 -14.17
C ALA A 511 10.18 -7.99 -14.48
N GLY A 512 11.21 -7.90 -13.62
CA GLY A 512 12.42 -8.72 -13.72
C GLY A 512 12.15 -10.20 -13.48
N ALA A 513 11.32 -10.56 -12.49
CA ALA A 513 10.91 -11.95 -12.28
C ALA A 513 10.08 -12.50 -13.46
N LEU A 514 9.15 -11.72 -13.99
CA LEU A 514 8.39 -12.06 -15.20
C LEU A 514 9.31 -12.28 -16.39
N ALA A 515 10.20 -11.33 -16.68
CA ALA A 515 11.15 -11.42 -17.78
C ALA A 515 12.03 -12.67 -17.65
N ALA A 516 12.67 -12.88 -16.50
CA ALA A 516 13.53 -14.05 -16.28
C ALA A 516 12.78 -15.39 -16.33
N GLY A 517 11.49 -15.42 -15.95
CA GLY A 517 10.65 -16.61 -16.00
C GLY A 517 10.13 -16.95 -17.41
N THR A 518 10.03 -15.96 -18.30
CA THR A 518 9.26 -16.09 -19.56
C THR A 518 10.06 -15.82 -20.83
N THR A 519 11.28 -15.28 -20.75
CA THR A 519 12.15 -15.05 -21.90
C THR A 519 13.60 -15.41 -21.60
N ASP A 520 14.40 -15.56 -22.67
CA ASP A 520 15.84 -15.79 -22.59
C ASP A 520 16.65 -14.55 -23.01
N GLU A 521 15.98 -13.45 -23.42
CA GLU A 521 16.61 -12.18 -23.79
C GLU A 521 15.91 -11.00 -23.11
N VAL A 522 16.63 -10.28 -22.27
CA VAL A 522 16.12 -9.11 -21.54
C VAL A 522 16.96 -7.89 -21.87
N VAL A 523 16.31 -6.89 -22.45
CA VAL A 523 16.87 -5.59 -22.78
C VAL A 523 16.47 -4.62 -21.68
N VAL A 524 17.44 -4.00 -21.01
CA VAL A 524 17.20 -3.00 -19.97
C VAL A 524 17.67 -1.65 -20.47
N ARG A 525 16.76 -0.68 -20.47
CA ARG A 525 17.09 0.73 -20.70
C ARG A 525 17.52 1.36 -19.39
N ASP A 526 18.71 1.96 -19.40
CA ASP A 526 19.28 2.61 -18.22
C ASP A 526 18.41 3.76 -17.75
N ARG A 527 18.50 4.03 -16.44
CA ARG A 527 17.69 5.07 -15.79
C ARG A 527 17.82 6.46 -16.44
N ASP A 528 18.92 6.76 -17.15
CA ASP A 528 19.24 8.06 -17.75
C ASP A 528 18.83 8.21 -19.25
N ALA A 529 18.31 7.15 -19.87
CA ALA A 529 18.14 7.06 -21.32
C ALA A 529 16.85 7.68 -21.92
N GLY A 530 15.85 8.02 -21.10
CA GLY A 530 14.46 8.26 -21.56
C GLY A 530 13.93 9.69 -21.51
N GLY A 531 14.75 10.71 -21.24
CA GLY A 531 14.24 12.08 -21.29
C GLY A 531 14.01 12.53 -22.74
N ALA A 532 12.84 13.06 -23.06
CA ALA A 532 12.56 13.72 -24.34
C ALA A 532 13.52 14.93 -24.53
N GLY A 533 14.43 14.83 -25.52
CA GLY A 533 15.52 15.78 -25.78
C GLY A 533 16.88 15.09 -25.85
N GLY A 534 17.36 14.78 -27.06
CA GLY A 534 18.48 13.86 -27.34
C GLY A 534 19.89 14.33 -26.92
N GLY A 535 20.14 14.60 -25.64
CA GLY A 535 21.43 15.13 -25.17
C GLY A 535 22.06 14.47 -23.92
N GLY A 536 21.45 13.44 -23.33
CA GLY A 536 22.03 12.73 -22.17
C GLY A 536 22.22 11.24 -22.50
N GLY A 537 23.47 10.77 -22.53
CA GLY A 537 23.82 9.40 -22.88
C GLY A 537 23.37 8.39 -21.81
N GLY A 538 22.15 7.89 -21.92
CA GLY A 538 21.77 6.64 -21.28
C GLY A 538 22.08 5.46 -22.20
N GLY A 539 22.44 4.32 -21.61
CA GLY A 539 22.71 3.08 -22.32
C GLY A 539 21.51 2.15 -22.36
N VAL A 540 21.67 1.11 -23.17
CA VAL A 540 20.84 -0.09 -23.18
C VAL A 540 21.77 -1.25 -22.89
N ARG A 541 21.41 -2.10 -21.93
CA ARG A 541 22.15 -3.31 -21.58
C ARG A 541 21.30 -4.54 -21.89
N VAL A 542 21.93 -5.62 -22.33
CA VAL A 542 21.23 -6.85 -22.71
C VAL A 542 21.72 -8.02 -21.86
N TRP A 543 20.79 -8.80 -21.33
CA TRP A 543 21.03 -10.06 -20.65
C TRP A 543 20.46 -11.20 -21.47
N ARG A 544 21.27 -12.24 -21.69
CA ARG A 544 20.85 -13.48 -22.33
C ARG A 544 21.04 -14.64 -21.38
N ARG A 545 20.00 -15.46 -21.24
CA ARG A 545 20.06 -16.67 -20.45
C ARG A 545 20.94 -17.69 -21.15
N ARG A 546 22.00 -18.13 -20.47
CA ARG A 546 22.92 -19.13 -21.02
C ARG A 546 22.25 -20.50 -21.03
N SER A 547 22.61 -21.38 -21.96
CA SER A 547 21.95 -22.68 -22.16
C SER A 547 21.92 -23.59 -20.92
N ALA A 548 22.94 -23.50 -20.06
CA ALA A 548 23.05 -24.26 -18.80
C ALA A 548 22.67 -23.45 -17.55
N GLU A 549 22.27 -22.18 -17.70
CA GLU A 549 21.99 -21.29 -16.57
C GLU A 549 20.56 -21.53 -16.03
N PRO A 550 20.41 -21.89 -14.75
CA PRO A 550 19.10 -21.96 -14.11
C PRO A 550 18.39 -20.61 -14.18
N ALA A 551 17.06 -20.62 -14.36
CA ALA A 551 16.28 -19.38 -14.41
C ALA A 551 16.47 -18.52 -13.15
N ALA A 552 16.73 -19.14 -11.99
CA ALA A 552 17.01 -18.44 -10.73
C ALA A 552 18.35 -17.67 -10.76
N GLU A 553 19.39 -18.23 -11.39
CA GLU A 553 20.68 -17.55 -11.55
C GLU A 553 20.57 -16.39 -12.53
N PHE A 554 19.87 -16.62 -13.66
CA PHE A 554 19.56 -15.56 -14.63
C PHE A 554 18.76 -14.41 -14.00
N ALA A 555 17.72 -14.74 -13.23
CA ALA A 555 16.92 -13.77 -12.50
C ALA A 555 17.76 -12.99 -11.47
N ALA A 556 18.72 -13.63 -10.81
CA ALA A 556 19.61 -12.96 -9.85
C ALA A 556 20.57 -11.99 -10.54
N ARG A 557 21.17 -12.35 -11.67
CA ARG A 557 21.99 -11.45 -12.50
C ARG A 557 21.19 -10.23 -12.95
N LEU A 558 20.01 -10.47 -13.52
CA LEU A 558 19.11 -9.42 -13.99
C LEU A 558 18.71 -8.48 -12.83
N ARG A 559 18.16 -9.02 -11.74
CA ARG A 559 17.69 -8.24 -10.58
C ARG A 559 18.79 -7.38 -9.97
N THR A 560 20.03 -7.87 -9.93
CA THR A 560 21.20 -7.14 -9.41
C THR A 560 21.92 -6.31 -10.48
N LEU A 561 21.43 -6.32 -11.72
CA LEU A 561 22.02 -5.64 -12.88
C LEU A 561 23.51 -5.99 -13.09
N ARG A 562 23.90 -7.24 -12.78
CA ARG A 562 25.28 -7.72 -12.90
C ARG A 562 25.49 -8.53 -14.18
N ASP A 563 26.70 -8.43 -14.72
CA ASP A 563 27.18 -9.17 -15.88
C ASP A 563 26.24 -9.09 -17.10
N PRO A 564 25.95 -7.89 -17.65
CA PRO A 564 25.27 -7.78 -18.94
C PRO A 564 26.11 -8.43 -20.03
N ASP A 565 25.46 -9.06 -21.00
CA ASP A 565 26.11 -9.70 -22.13
C ASP A 565 26.48 -8.68 -23.21
N ASP A 566 25.68 -7.63 -23.40
CA ASP A 566 25.99 -6.50 -24.29
C ASP A 566 25.59 -5.13 -23.69
N ALA A 567 26.17 -4.05 -24.23
CA ALA A 567 25.75 -2.67 -23.97
C ALA A 567 25.86 -1.78 -25.22
N TYR A 568 24.86 -0.94 -25.45
CA TYR A 568 24.76 -0.04 -26.61
C TYR A 568 24.21 1.34 -26.20
N PRO A 569 24.42 2.41 -26.99
CA PRO A 569 23.74 3.68 -26.76
C PRO A 569 22.22 3.55 -26.88
N ALA A 570 21.46 4.18 -25.97
CA ALA A 570 20.01 4.19 -26.06
C ALA A 570 19.50 5.16 -27.12
N ALA A 571 18.85 4.63 -28.16
CA ALA A 571 18.05 5.40 -29.09
C ALA A 571 16.65 4.78 -29.19
N PRO A 572 15.55 5.56 -29.08
CA PRO A 572 14.19 5.01 -29.18
C PRO A 572 13.98 4.15 -30.45
N ALA A 573 14.49 4.60 -31.60
CA ALA A 573 14.42 3.85 -32.85
C ALA A 573 15.21 2.52 -32.83
N HIS A 574 16.24 2.39 -31.98
CA HIS A 574 16.93 1.12 -31.78
C HIS A 574 16.08 0.18 -30.92
N LEU A 575 15.50 0.67 -29.83
CA LEU A 575 14.60 -0.11 -28.97
C LEU A 575 13.37 -0.61 -29.71
N THR A 576 12.73 0.24 -30.53
CA THR A 576 11.62 -0.16 -31.41
C THR A 576 12.03 -1.31 -32.34
N ARG A 577 13.24 -1.27 -32.91
CA ARG A 577 13.74 -2.35 -33.78
C ARG A 577 13.97 -3.66 -33.03
N LEU A 578 14.38 -3.61 -31.76
CA LEU A 578 14.63 -4.82 -30.96
C LEU A 578 13.36 -5.62 -30.65
N ILE A 579 12.21 -4.95 -30.60
CA ILE A 579 10.90 -5.57 -30.29
C ILE A 579 9.98 -5.72 -31.52
N ALA A 580 10.35 -5.16 -32.68
CA ALA A 580 9.53 -5.21 -33.88
C ALA A 580 9.30 -6.64 -34.37
N GLY A 581 8.03 -7.00 -34.64
CA GLY A 581 7.65 -8.33 -35.12
C GLY A 581 7.79 -9.46 -34.11
N ARG A 582 8.04 -9.14 -32.83
CA ARG A 582 8.23 -10.11 -31.74
C ARG A 582 7.05 -10.09 -30.77
N ARG A 583 6.80 -11.21 -30.11
CA ARG A 583 5.96 -11.28 -28.91
C ARG A 583 6.80 -10.80 -27.73
N ALA A 584 6.58 -9.58 -27.26
CA ALA A 584 7.41 -8.93 -26.25
C ALA A 584 6.69 -8.73 -24.91
N LEU A 585 7.47 -8.79 -23.83
CA LEU A 585 7.09 -8.24 -22.53
C LEU A 585 7.71 -6.85 -22.40
N VAL A 586 6.91 -5.80 -22.37
CA VAL A 586 7.38 -4.41 -22.28
C VAL A 586 6.96 -3.83 -20.92
N ALA A 587 7.90 -3.25 -20.18
CA ALA A 587 7.59 -2.54 -18.93
C ALA A 587 8.42 -1.27 -18.83
N LEU A 588 7.78 -0.11 -19.02
CA LEU A 588 8.45 1.19 -19.13
C LEU A 588 7.97 2.18 -18.07
N VAL A 589 8.82 3.14 -17.73
CA VAL A 589 8.39 4.35 -17.01
C VAL A 589 7.74 5.30 -18.01
N ASP A 590 8.40 5.60 -19.13
CA ASP A 590 7.86 6.43 -20.20
C ASP A 590 7.58 5.58 -21.44
N GLY A 591 6.34 5.63 -21.96
CA GLY A 591 5.94 4.97 -23.20
C GLY A 591 6.47 5.67 -24.47
N ASP A 592 7.66 6.24 -24.40
CA ASP A 592 8.29 7.15 -25.37
C ASP A 592 8.89 6.44 -26.61
N ILE A 593 8.81 5.11 -26.67
CA ILE A 593 9.24 4.33 -27.84
C ILE A 593 8.12 4.26 -28.89
N PRO A 594 8.42 4.45 -30.20
CA PRO A 594 7.44 4.23 -31.25
C PRO A 594 6.89 2.79 -31.25
N ALA A 595 5.58 2.65 -31.47
CA ALA A 595 4.92 1.36 -31.59
C ALA A 595 5.21 0.68 -32.93
N PRO A 596 5.80 -0.53 -32.96
CA PRO A 596 5.99 -1.30 -34.19
C PRO A 596 4.68 -1.93 -34.68
N GLU A 597 4.46 -1.99 -36.00
CA GLU A 597 3.21 -2.45 -36.64
C GLU A 597 2.81 -3.91 -36.33
N GLN A 598 3.76 -4.76 -35.90
CA GLN A 598 3.56 -6.20 -35.62
C GLN A 598 3.94 -6.59 -34.19
N LEU A 599 3.91 -5.63 -33.25
CA LEU A 599 4.17 -5.92 -31.84
C LEU A 599 3.00 -6.67 -31.21
N SER A 600 3.29 -7.76 -30.50
CA SER A 600 2.31 -8.51 -29.71
C SER A 600 2.87 -8.85 -28.33
N GLY A 601 2.02 -9.38 -27.44
CA GLY A 601 2.43 -9.74 -26.08
C GLY A 601 1.80 -8.80 -25.08
N THR A 602 2.58 -8.24 -24.15
CA THR A 602 2.04 -7.43 -23.04
C THR A 602 2.90 -6.22 -22.76
N ALA A 603 2.28 -5.09 -22.45
CA ALA A 603 2.96 -3.84 -22.12
C ALA A 603 2.39 -3.17 -20.87
N TYR A 604 3.27 -2.86 -19.91
CA TYR A 604 3.06 -1.88 -18.86
C TYR A 604 3.83 -0.60 -19.21
N ARG A 605 3.20 0.56 -18.98
CA ARG A 605 3.90 1.86 -19.00
C ARG A 605 3.26 2.84 -18.03
N LEU A 606 4.08 3.54 -17.24
CA LEU A 606 3.57 4.52 -16.27
C LEU A 606 3.02 5.75 -16.99
N TYR A 607 3.84 6.42 -17.80
CA TYR A 607 3.45 7.60 -18.58
C TYR A 607 3.09 7.24 -20.02
N PRO A 608 1.97 7.76 -20.56
CA PRO A 608 1.57 7.55 -21.95
C PRO A 608 2.58 8.13 -22.94
N GLY A 609 2.57 7.59 -24.16
CA GLY A 609 3.48 8.01 -25.22
C GLY A 609 3.23 7.29 -26.55
N PRO A 610 4.13 7.42 -27.54
CA PRO A 610 4.01 6.80 -28.86
C PRO A 610 3.78 5.28 -28.86
N LEU A 611 4.20 4.56 -27.80
CA LEU A 611 3.93 3.13 -27.66
C LEU A 611 2.42 2.85 -27.61
N ASP A 612 1.61 3.84 -27.20
CA ASP A 612 0.17 3.70 -27.14
C ASP A 612 -0.52 3.62 -28.50
N ALA A 613 0.17 3.91 -29.59
CA ALA A 613 -0.32 3.64 -30.93
C ALA A 613 -0.21 2.15 -31.33
N ALA A 614 0.30 1.29 -30.43
CA ALA A 614 0.47 -0.14 -30.72
C ALA A 614 -0.84 -0.88 -30.99
N PRO A 615 -0.80 -1.96 -31.80
CA PRO A 615 -1.98 -2.73 -32.16
C PRO A 615 -2.69 -3.35 -30.95
N GLU A 616 -3.97 -3.72 -31.11
CA GLU A 616 -4.77 -4.40 -30.08
C GLU A 616 -4.18 -5.76 -29.64
N SER A 617 -3.29 -6.36 -30.43
CA SER A 617 -2.54 -7.57 -30.07
C SER A 617 -1.55 -7.40 -28.92
N LEU A 618 -1.31 -6.16 -28.48
CA LEU A 618 -0.52 -5.85 -27.30
C LEU A 618 -1.44 -5.60 -26.10
N ASP A 619 -1.49 -6.57 -25.19
CA ASP A 619 -2.28 -6.48 -23.96
C ASP A 619 -1.69 -5.41 -23.02
N ARG A 620 -2.52 -4.48 -22.55
CA ARG A 620 -2.09 -3.30 -21.79
C ARG A 620 -2.33 -3.54 -20.31
N LEU A 621 -1.23 -3.59 -19.56
CA LEU A 621 -1.24 -3.88 -18.14
C LEU A 621 -1.20 -2.59 -17.32
N THR A 622 -1.99 -2.57 -16.26
CA THR A 622 -1.81 -1.66 -15.13
C THR A 622 -0.76 -2.21 -14.16
N ALA A 623 -0.33 -1.38 -13.19
CA ALA A 623 0.51 -1.86 -12.10
C ALA A 623 -0.21 -2.92 -11.24
N GLY A 624 -1.54 -2.83 -11.13
CA GLY A 624 -2.38 -3.83 -10.48
C GLY A 624 -2.34 -5.17 -11.20
N ASP A 625 -2.45 -5.16 -12.54
CA ASP A 625 -2.38 -6.37 -13.36
C ASP A 625 -1.01 -7.06 -13.25
N LEU A 626 0.08 -6.29 -13.23
CA LEU A 626 1.41 -6.83 -12.97
C LEU A 626 1.50 -7.55 -11.61
N VAL A 627 0.91 -6.99 -10.55
CA VAL A 627 0.85 -7.63 -9.23
C VAL A 627 -0.06 -8.85 -9.24
N ALA A 628 -1.20 -8.77 -9.93
CA ALA A 628 -2.20 -9.85 -10.02
C ALA A 628 -1.65 -11.11 -10.68
N ARG A 629 -0.71 -10.98 -11.64
CA ARG A 629 0.01 -12.11 -12.25
C ARG A 629 0.76 -12.98 -11.24
N PHE A 630 1.08 -12.44 -10.05
CA PHE A 630 1.71 -13.20 -8.97
C PHE A 630 0.69 -13.73 -7.97
N ALA A 631 -0.60 -13.80 -8.29
CA ALA A 631 -1.58 -14.44 -7.44
C ALA A 631 -1.27 -15.94 -7.26
N PRO A 632 -1.62 -16.55 -6.11
CA PRO A 632 -1.47 -17.99 -5.96
C PRO A 632 -2.40 -18.73 -6.96
N PRO A 633 -1.97 -19.88 -7.52
CA PRO A 633 -2.68 -20.57 -8.62
C PRO A 633 -4.15 -20.91 -8.37
N ASP A 634 -4.58 -21.02 -7.11
CA ASP A 634 -5.94 -21.39 -6.72
C ASP A 634 -6.88 -20.19 -6.47
N ALA A 635 -6.41 -18.94 -6.62
CA ALA A 635 -7.22 -17.75 -6.36
C ALA A 635 -8.28 -17.48 -7.44
N ASP A 636 -8.05 -17.89 -8.69
CA ASP A 636 -8.90 -17.52 -9.84
C ASP A 636 -10.13 -18.43 -10.07
N ARG A 637 -10.35 -19.46 -9.26
CA ARG A 637 -11.45 -20.41 -9.48
C ARG A 637 -12.74 -20.12 -8.72
N LYS A 638 -12.84 -19.00 -7.99
CA LYS A 638 -14.03 -18.71 -7.16
C LYS A 638 -14.93 -17.54 -7.59
N ASP A 639 -14.59 -16.76 -8.62
CA ASP A 639 -15.50 -15.69 -9.09
C ASP A 639 -15.47 -15.53 -10.62
N GLN A 640 -16.18 -16.42 -11.33
CA GLN A 640 -16.89 -16.07 -12.55
C GLN A 640 -18.24 -16.83 -12.55
N PRO A 641 -19.37 -16.22 -12.13
CA PRO A 641 -20.66 -16.71 -12.58
C PRO A 641 -20.78 -16.39 -14.07
N GLY A 642 -20.89 -17.45 -14.88
CA GLY A 642 -20.94 -17.36 -16.33
C GLY A 642 -21.99 -16.37 -16.81
N SER A 643 -21.55 -15.43 -17.64
CA SER A 643 -22.44 -14.70 -18.53
C SER A 643 -22.97 -15.68 -19.57
N SER A 644 -24.11 -16.28 -19.29
CA SER A 644 -24.96 -16.87 -20.33
C SER A 644 -26.39 -16.39 -20.13
N GLN A 645 -26.82 -15.60 -21.10
CA GLN A 645 -28.20 -15.47 -21.62
C GLN A 645 -29.29 -14.95 -20.65
N ARG A 646 -29.52 -13.63 -20.68
CA ARG A 646 -30.68 -12.93 -21.29
C ARG A 646 -30.89 -11.56 -20.65
#